data_AF-A0A1B6EI57-F1
#
_entry.id   AF-A0A1B6EI57-F1
#
_cell.length_a   1.000
_cell.length_b   1.000
_cell.length_c   1.000
_cell.angle_alpha   90.00
_cell.angle_beta   90.00
_cell.angle_gamma   90.00
#
_symmetry.space_group_name_H-M   'P 1'
#
loop_
_entity.id
_entity.type
_entity.pdbx_description
1 polymer ?
#
loop_
_entity_poly.entity_id
_entity_poly.type
_entity_poly.pdbx_seq_one_letter_code
_entity_poly.pdbx_strand_id
1 'polypeptide(L)'
;MWVKPKEVLIANAFWTTEQASLYFVLQRRKGHGKTSSFTSLFVGTIDSVFDTKPPPYRILHQTPTSEVYYLVACSLTLAEIQQDWQWLQENLDCLSSFEKEEDITDFVCCKIKSMIANSQNEAIAFEDEETKKFKQATTKFRRTFNLPQEDRLVSYYSCSYLRGRLPFQGWMYLSVCHLCFYAYILGREKRIIIRWSDVTELEKTSGYLFPDSIRIATRDKTYYFSMFLHNAETYTLMTQLINLAMKQLIDEKTGFSIDKDLLTKLSKNVAKKQSFLKRDLDARSLSEAYRLMFHLPATEKLDGSTEATLWTPYNKTHVWGRMFISQNYICFDSRVKGLVSLVLPLRDVAQIERAENQPSNPSVDHSILITTRTAQRATFLFSQIHDRDFVVQKLSDLLAKIRIVSRTNSLSGDEDEWKIQPPMMSMFKPSPSPESKARQEVKAKQWELHFSEYGRGVSMYRTTEIAKLVLQGIPDSLRREVWMNFSGAWNEMASNPGVYRDLVNKNINLQSTSSDEIERDLHRSLPEHQAFQSEIGIGALRRVLVAYAARNPQIGYCQAMNIVTSVLLIYCTEEEAFWQLVCVCESLLPDYYNTKVVGALVDQGVLDDLIAEHLPHLHTALQQLGMIKMISLSWFLTIFLSVMPYSSAVNIVDCFFYDGARVIFQVALTILETNQDKLLECSDDGEAMQQLCDYLSGVYNDEDPHRAI
;
A
#
# COMPACT_ATOMS: atom_id res chain seq x y z
N MET A 1 -16.13 36.44 2.87
CA MET A 1 -16.39 35.86 4.21
C MET A 1 -15.23 34.96 4.62
N TRP A 2 -14.82 35.05 5.88
CA TRP A 2 -13.77 34.22 6.47
C TRP A 2 -14.15 32.74 6.49
N VAL A 3 -13.18 31.86 6.22
CA VAL A 3 -13.36 30.41 6.30
C VAL A 3 -12.28 29.78 7.14
N LYS A 4 -12.59 28.64 7.75
CA LYS A 4 -11.63 27.91 8.58
C LYS A 4 -10.39 27.61 7.72
N PRO A 5 -9.18 28.02 8.14
CA PRO A 5 -7.96 27.83 7.37
C PRO A 5 -7.81 26.38 6.92
N LYS A 6 -7.64 26.18 5.61
CA LYS A 6 -7.49 24.86 4.99
C LYS A 6 -6.38 24.88 3.96
N GLU A 7 -5.52 23.87 3.98
CA GLU A 7 -4.43 23.73 3.02
C GLU A 7 -4.93 23.56 1.59
N VAL A 8 -4.22 24.20 0.66
CA VAL A 8 -4.48 24.18 -0.77
C VAL A 8 -3.19 23.82 -1.49
N LEU A 9 -3.09 22.56 -1.90
CA LEU A 9 -1.92 22.00 -2.59
C LEU A 9 -1.76 22.50 -4.04
N ILE A 10 -2.81 23.08 -4.64
CA ILE A 10 -2.79 23.58 -6.01
C ILE A 10 -3.47 24.95 -6.07
N ALA A 11 -2.71 26.01 -5.77
CA ALA A 11 -3.24 27.37 -5.75
C ALA A 11 -3.61 27.92 -7.13
N ASN A 12 -2.90 27.54 -8.20
CA ASN A 12 -2.95 28.30 -9.46
C ASN A 12 -3.63 27.58 -10.64
N ALA A 13 -3.89 26.27 -10.56
CA ALA A 13 -4.39 25.51 -11.72
C ALA A 13 -5.76 26.01 -12.22
N PHE A 14 -6.70 26.26 -11.31
CA PHE A 14 -8.09 26.63 -11.61
C PHE A 14 -8.45 28.08 -11.28
N TRP A 15 -7.46 28.88 -10.89
CA TRP A 15 -7.64 30.23 -10.37
C TRP A 15 -6.68 31.21 -11.04
N THR A 16 -7.11 32.46 -11.15
CA THR A 16 -6.36 33.60 -11.65
C THR A 16 -6.13 34.53 -10.48
N THR A 17 -4.87 34.91 -10.24
CA THR A 17 -4.53 35.89 -9.22
C THR A 17 -5.00 37.27 -9.66
N GLU A 18 -5.84 37.90 -8.84
CA GLU A 18 -6.33 39.27 -9.05
C GLU A 18 -5.45 40.28 -8.31
N GLN A 19 -5.04 39.96 -7.08
CA GLN A 19 -4.13 40.76 -6.27
C GLN A 19 -3.22 39.85 -5.43
N ALA A 20 -2.01 40.31 -5.12
CA ALA A 20 -1.07 39.58 -4.30
C ALA A 20 -0.26 40.54 -3.42
N SER A 21 0.06 40.08 -2.22
CA SER A 21 1.01 40.69 -1.28
C SER A 21 2.02 39.62 -0.85
N LEU A 22 2.98 39.99 0.01
CA LEU A 22 4.00 39.05 0.48
C LEU A 22 3.38 37.81 1.16
N TYR A 23 2.30 38.03 1.94
CA TYR A 23 1.68 36.98 2.75
C TYR A 23 0.30 36.53 2.25
N PHE A 24 -0.31 37.21 1.28
CA PHE A 24 -1.66 36.87 0.82
C PHE A 24 -1.81 36.92 -0.70
N VAL A 25 -2.71 36.12 -1.23
CA VAL A 25 -3.08 36.09 -2.66
C VAL A 25 -4.59 36.06 -2.80
N LEU A 26 -5.17 37.11 -3.39
CA LEU A 26 -6.55 37.15 -3.82
C LEU A 26 -6.67 36.53 -5.20
N GLN A 27 -7.50 35.51 -5.31
CA GLN A 27 -7.70 34.77 -6.54
C GLN A 27 -9.16 34.72 -6.94
N ARG A 28 -9.41 34.82 -8.24
CA ARG A 28 -10.70 34.61 -8.88
C ARG A 28 -10.67 33.31 -9.67
N ARG A 29 -11.77 32.58 -9.66
CA ARG A 29 -11.89 31.31 -10.38
C ARG A 29 -11.85 31.53 -11.88
N LYS A 30 -11.02 30.76 -12.59
CA LYS A 30 -10.92 30.82 -14.06
C LYS A 30 -12.28 30.49 -14.68
N GLY A 31 -12.84 31.43 -15.43
CA GLY A 31 -14.17 31.30 -16.04
C GLY A 31 -15.30 32.08 -15.37
N HIS A 32 -15.07 32.71 -14.22
CA HIS A 32 -16.06 33.58 -13.58
C HIS A 32 -15.81 35.05 -13.95
N GLY A 33 -16.74 35.73 -14.64
CA GLY A 33 -16.64 37.17 -14.93
C GLY A 33 -15.62 37.56 -16.01
N LYS A 34 -16.10 37.70 -17.25
CA LYS A 34 -15.42 38.19 -18.47
C LYS A 34 -14.29 37.31 -19.04
N THR A 35 -14.40 37.09 -20.35
CA THR A 35 -13.61 36.25 -21.29
C THR A 35 -13.93 34.74 -21.29
N SER A 36 -14.65 34.31 -22.34
CA SER A 36 -14.95 32.92 -22.65
C SER A 36 -13.70 32.22 -23.21
N SER A 37 -12.97 31.50 -22.35
CA SER A 37 -11.84 30.66 -22.74
C SER A 37 -12.00 29.26 -22.16
N PHE A 38 -11.42 28.27 -22.85
CA PHE A 38 -11.55 26.82 -22.69
C PHE A 38 -11.50 26.28 -21.23
N THR A 39 -10.93 27.03 -20.28
CA THR A 39 -10.84 26.68 -18.86
C THR A 39 -12.14 26.87 -18.07
N SER A 40 -13.10 27.68 -18.55
CA SER A 40 -14.35 27.96 -17.82
C SER A 40 -15.32 26.77 -17.74
N LEU A 41 -15.26 25.87 -18.72
CA LEU A 41 -16.15 24.71 -18.85
C LEU A 41 -15.63 23.45 -18.13
N PHE A 42 -14.31 23.30 -18.05
CA PHE A 42 -13.68 22.22 -17.28
C PHE A 42 -13.95 22.33 -15.78
N VAL A 43 -13.99 23.56 -15.28
CA VAL A 43 -14.15 23.86 -13.87
C VAL A 43 -15.61 23.64 -13.42
N GLY A 44 -16.59 24.02 -14.25
CA GLY A 44 -18.02 23.79 -13.94
C GLY A 44 -18.45 22.31 -13.97
N THR A 45 -17.72 21.45 -14.69
CA THR A 45 -18.06 20.02 -14.86
C THR A 45 -17.42 19.13 -13.78
N ILE A 46 -16.34 19.59 -13.13
CA ILE A 46 -15.72 18.88 -11.99
C ILE A 46 -16.47 19.20 -10.69
N ASP A 47 -17.01 20.42 -10.54
CA ASP A 47 -17.76 20.83 -9.34
C ASP A 47 -19.08 20.06 -9.13
N SER A 48 -19.69 19.53 -10.20
CA SER A 48 -20.89 18.69 -10.11
C SER A 48 -20.60 17.24 -9.69
N VAL A 49 -19.34 16.80 -9.75
CA VAL A 49 -18.89 15.46 -9.35
C VAL A 49 -18.50 15.40 -7.87
N PHE A 50 -18.06 16.53 -7.29
CA PHE A 50 -17.62 16.63 -5.89
C PHE A 50 -18.65 17.26 -4.93
N ASP A 51 -19.85 17.61 -5.42
CA ASP A 51 -20.99 18.14 -4.64
C ASP A 51 -20.66 19.35 -3.73
N THR A 52 -19.68 20.18 -4.12
CA THR A 52 -19.41 21.48 -3.51
C THR A 52 -19.06 22.48 -4.61
N LYS A 53 -19.89 23.53 -4.83
CA LYS A 53 -19.49 24.71 -5.62
C LYS A 53 -18.76 25.69 -4.68
N PRO A 54 -17.42 25.73 -4.61
CA PRO A 54 -16.75 26.74 -3.81
C PRO A 54 -16.99 28.14 -4.41
N PRO A 55 -17.11 29.20 -3.59
CA PRO A 55 -17.35 30.55 -4.08
C PRO A 55 -16.28 31.03 -5.08
N PRO A 56 -16.64 31.82 -6.11
CA PRO A 56 -15.79 32.24 -7.23
C PRO A 56 -14.60 33.11 -6.86
N TYR A 57 -14.56 33.67 -5.66
CA TYR A 57 -13.43 34.45 -5.15
C TYR A 57 -12.89 33.85 -3.86
N ARG A 58 -11.56 33.85 -3.72
CA ARG A 58 -10.88 33.36 -2.52
C ARG A 58 -9.63 34.15 -2.17
N ILE A 59 -9.27 34.19 -0.89
CA ILE A 59 -7.98 34.68 -0.42
C ILE A 59 -7.20 33.51 0.17
N LEU A 60 -5.94 33.39 -0.26
CA LEU A 60 -4.99 32.43 0.27
C LEU A 60 -3.93 33.16 1.09
N HIS A 61 -3.53 32.60 2.22
CA HIS A 61 -2.28 32.92 2.93
C HIS A 61 -1.13 32.12 2.34
N GLN A 62 0.04 32.75 2.21
CA GLN A 62 1.28 32.18 1.71
C GLN A 62 2.47 32.75 2.49
N THR A 63 3.62 32.10 2.43
CA THR A 63 4.90 32.68 2.86
C THR A 63 5.95 32.51 1.75
N PRO A 64 7.00 33.35 1.69
CA PRO A 64 7.95 33.35 0.57
C PRO A 64 8.65 32.02 0.27
N THR A 65 8.89 31.19 1.28
CA THR A 65 9.58 29.89 1.10
C THR A 65 8.64 28.69 1.05
N SER A 66 7.36 28.86 1.40
CA SER A 66 6.40 27.76 1.46
C SER A 66 5.67 27.56 0.12
N GLU A 67 5.68 26.33 -0.37
CA GLU A 67 4.85 25.91 -1.51
C GLU A 67 3.39 25.62 -1.11
N VAL A 68 3.07 25.70 0.20
CA VAL A 68 1.76 25.41 0.76
C VAL A 68 0.97 26.69 0.99
N TYR A 69 -0.25 26.72 0.49
CA TYR A 69 -1.18 27.84 0.65
C TYR A 69 -2.30 27.48 1.62
N TYR A 70 -2.79 28.46 2.38
CA TYR A 70 -3.94 28.27 3.27
C TYR A 70 -5.13 29.13 2.82
N LEU A 71 -6.26 28.50 2.51
CA LEU A 71 -7.50 29.20 2.22
C LEU A 71 -8.05 29.87 3.49
N VAL A 72 -8.13 31.21 3.50
CA VAL A 72 -8.56 31.98 4.68
C VAL A 72 -9.88 32.73 4.49
N ALA A 73 -10.27 33.03 3.25
CA ALA A 73 -11.56 33.66 2.95
C ALA A 73 -12.10 33.22 1.58
N CYS A 74 -13.43 33.23 1.43
CA CYS A 74 -14.11 33.07 0.14
C CYS A 74 -15.37 33.95 0.05
N SER A 75 -15.75 34.34 -1.17
CA SER A 75 -17.01 35.08 -1.42
C SER A 75 -17.54 34.85 -2.83
N LEU A 76 -18.85 35.08 -2.97
CA LEU A 76 -19.59 35.07 -4.23
C LEU A 76 -19.37 36.33 -5.07
N THR A 77 -18.95 37.44 -4.48
CA THR A 77 -18.81 38.73 -5.16
C THR A 77 -17.41 39.30 -4.98
N LEU A 78 -16.92 40.02 -6.00
CA LEU A 78 -15.63 40.72 -5.93
C LEU A 78 -15.65 41.83 -4.86
N ALA A 79 -16.78 42.50 -4.67
CA ALA A 79 -16.90 43.61 -3.72
C ALA A 79 -16.71 43.14 -2.27
N GLU A 80 -17.33 42.01 -1.89
CA GLU A 80 -17.20 41.44 -0.55
C GLU A 80 -15.79 40.90 -0.27
N ILE A 81 -15.20 40.14 -1.21
CA ILE A 81 -13.84 39.61 -0.99
C ILE A 81 -12.79 40.73 -0.93
N GLN A 82 -13.05 41.86 -1.58
CA GLN A 82 -12.19 43.04 -1.51
C GLN A 82 -12.23 43.72 -0.14
N GLN A 83 -13.36 43.68 0.57
CA GLN A 83 -13.44 44.17 1.94
C GLN A 83 -12.59 43.28 2.88
N ASP A 84 -12.67 41.96 2.72
CA ASP A 84 -11.83 41.02 3.49
C ASP A 84 -10.33 41.25 3.18
N TRP A 85 -10.00 41.50 1.91
CA TRP A 85 -8.62 41.80 1.49
C TRP A 85 -8.10 43.10 2.12
N GLN A 86 -8.89 44.17 2.10
CA GLN A 86 -8.53 45.44 2.74
C GLN A 86 -8.33 45.27 4.24
N TRP A 87 -9.20 44.50 4.90
CA TRP A 87 -9.07 44.22 6.32
C TRP A 87 -7.74 43.53 6.66
N LEU A 88 -7.31 42.53 5.86
CA LEU A 88 -6.01 41.87 6.06
C LEU A 88 -4.85 42.84 5.97
N GLN A 89 -4.89 43.78 5.01
CA GLN A 89 -3.83 44.77 4.86
C GLN A 89 -3.80 45.73 6.04
N GLU A 90 -4.94 46.24 6.49
CA GLU A 90 -4.99 47.24 7.58
C GLU A 90 -4.72 46.67 8.97
N ASN A 91 -4.99 45.36 9.19
CA ASN A 91 -4.98 44.76 10.53
C ASN A 91 -3.84 43.76 10.76
N LEU A 92 -3.08 43.39 9.73
CA LEU A 92 -1.97 42.42 9.83
C LEU A 92 -0.62 42.98 9.37
N ASP A 93 -0.37 44.28 9.53
CA ASP A 93 0.93 44.91 9.22
C ASP A 93 2.11 44.36 10.06
N CYS A 94 1.81 43.70 11.20
CA CYS A 94 2.81 43.11 12.08
C CYS A 94 3.43 41.80 11.57
N LEU A 95 2.97 41.23 10.45
CA LEU A 95 3.49 39.92 9.97
C LEU A 95 4.99 39.97 9.62
N SER A 96 5.52 41.15 9.27
CA SER A 96 6.94 41.34 8.97
C SER A 96 7.85 41.35 10.21
N SER A 97 7.30 41.42 11.43
CA SER A 97 8.09 41.40 12.67
C SER A 97 8.41 40.00 13.19
N PHE A 98 7.87 38.96 12.56
CA PHE A 98 8.14 37.57 12.95
C PHE A 98 9.39 37.05 12.22
N GLU A 99 10.27 36.36 12.94
CA GLU A 99 11.53 35.83 12.41
C GLU A 99 11.36 34.50 11.66
N LYS A 100 10.33 33.72 11.98
CA LYS A 100 10.05 32.40 11.35
C LYS A 100 8.73 32.42 10.59
N GLU A 101 8.72 31.84 9.38
CA GLU A 101 7.53 31.76 8.51
C GLU A 101 6.42 30.84 9.06
N GLU A 102 6.79 29.84 9.88
CA GLU A 102 5.83 28.97 10.58
C GLU A 102 5.00 29.78 11.59
N ASP A 103 5.66 30.62 12.40
CA ASP A 103 5.00 31.49 13.39
C ASP A 103 4.04 32.49 12.72
N ILE A 104 4.40 32.99 11.52
CA ILE A 104 3.53 33.84 10.70
C ILE A 104 2.26 33.08 10.31
N THR A 105 2.42 31.85 9.84
CA THR A 105 1.31 31.01 9.37
C THR A 105 0.38 30.62 10.51
N ASP A 106 0.93 30.25 11.67
CA ASP A 106 0.17 29.94 12.87
C ASP A 106 -0.59 31.15 13.40
N PHE A 107 0.07 32.32 13.44
CA PHE A 107 -0.55 33.57 13.85
C PHE A 107 -1.75 33.94 12.95
N VAL A 108 -1.56 33.90 11.62
CA VAL A 108 -2.63 34.18 10.65
C VAL A 108 -3.77 33.17 10.82
N CYS A 109 -3.48 31.88 10.90
CA CYS A 109 -4.51 30.84 11.05
C CYS A 109 -5.30 31.00 12.36
N CYS A 110 -4.63 31.29 13.47
CA CYS A 110 -5.27 31.54 14.75
C CYS A 110 -6.16 32.79 14.72
N LYS A 111 -5.68 33.88 14.11
CA LYS A 111 -6.44 35.13 14.00
C LYS A 111 -7.73 34.95 13.19
N ILE A 112 -7.65 34.26 12.05
CA ILE A 112 -8.83 33.97 11.20
C ILE A 112 -9.82 33.06 11.92
N LYS A 113 -9.34 32.01 12.62
CA LYS A 113 -10.21 31.14 13.44
C LYS A 113 -10.95 31.93 14.53
N SER A 114 -10.28 32.88 15.18
CA SER A 114 -10.88 33.76 16.17
C SER A 114 -11.96 34.68 15.57
N MET A 115 -11.74 35.22 14.37
CA MET A 115 -12.74 36.04 13.68
C MET A 115 -14.01 35.26 13.31
N ILE A 116 -13.84 34.00 12.91
CA ILE A 116 -14.97 33.11 12.59
C ILE A 116 -15.78 32.77 13.85
N ALA A 117 -15.11 32.52 14.97
CA ALA A 117 -15.78 32.28 16.25
C ALA A 117 -16.62 33.49 16.70
N ASN A 118 -16.20 34.71 16.36
CA ASN A 118 -16.92 35.94 16.69
C ASN A 118 -18.06 36.29 15.72
N SER A 119 -18.21 35.57 14.59
CA SER A 119 -19.18 35.89 13.52
C SER A 119 -20.28 34.84 13.31
N GLN A 120 -20.40 33.82 14.16
CA GLN A 120 -21.47 32.82 14.10
C GLN A 120 -22.82 33.37 14.59
N ASN A 121 -23.54 34.06 13.71
CA ASN A 121 -25.00 34.13 13.68
C ASN A 121 -25.42 34.61 12.28
N GLU A 122 -25.52 33.67 11.32
CA GLU A 122 -26.35 33.70 10.10
C GLU A 122 -25.71 32.86 8.98
N ALA A 123 -26.18 31.62 8.78
CA ALA A 123 -25.98 30.89 7.54
C ALA A 123 -27.24 30.07 7.21
N ILE A 124 -28.01 30.54 6.23
CA ILE A 124 -29.14 29.83 5.60
C ILE A 124 -28.66 29.25 4.27
N ALA A 125 -29.03 27.99 4.00
CA ALA A 125 -28.79 27.28 2.76
C ALA A 125 -29.57 27.88 1.56
N PHE A 126 -28.89 28.09 0.43
CA PHE A 126 -29.51 28.42 -0.86
C PHE A 126 -29.18 27.32 -1.88
N GLU A 127 -30.16 26.50 -2.27
CA GLU A 127 -30.07 25.57 -3.41
C GLU A 127 -30.43 26.30 -4.73
N ASP A 128 -29.56 26.20 -5.74
CA ASP A 128 -29.67 26.83 -7.05
C ASP A 128 -30.56 26.05 -8.06
N GLU A 129 -31.19 26.75 -9.02
CA GLU A 129 -32.09 26.23 -10.06
C GLU A 129 -31.39 25.30 -11.07
N GLU A 130 -30.09 25.49 -11.33
CA GLU A 130 -29.30 24.58 -12.17
C GLU A 130 -29.18 23.16 -11.56
N THR A 131 -29.03 23.09 -10.24
CA THR A 131 -28.94 21.83 -9.50
C THR A 131 -30.25 21.03 -9.61
N LYS A 132 -31.40 21.72 -9.60
CA LYS A 132 -32.71 21.08 -9.82
C LYS A 132 -32.84 20.50 -11.23
N LYS A 133 -32.41 21.24 -12.27
CA LYS A 133 -32.45 20.77 -13.67
C LYS A 133 -31.56 19.56 -13.91
N PHE A 134 -30.37 19.52 -13.31
CA PHE A 134 -29.47 18.37 -13.41
C PHE A 134 -30.01 17.13 -12.66
N LYS A 135 -30.59 17.30 -11.47
CA LYS A 135 -31.30 16.23 -10.73
C LYS A 135 -32.46 15.65 -11.56
N GLN A 136 -33.21 16.49 -12.27
CA GLN A 136 -34.26 16.04 -13.19
C GLN A 136 -33.72 15.28 -14.41
N ALA A 137 -32.65 15.77 -15.05
CA ALA A 137 -32.01 15.10 -16.18
C ALA A 137 -31.45 13.71 -15.78
N THR A 138 -30.86 13.61 -14.59
CA THR A 138 -30.36 12.34 -14.01
C THR A 138 -31.49 11.35 -13.78
N THR A 139 -32.62 11.82 -13.24
CA THR A 139 -33.80 10.96 -13.04
C THR A 139 -34.36 10.46 -14.38
N LYS A 140 -34.40 11.32 -15.40
CA LYS A 140 -34.87 10.97 -16.74
C LYS A 140 -33.93 9.97 -17.43
N PHE A 141 -32.61 10.18 -17.34
CA PHE A 141 -31.60 9.24 -17.82
C PHE A 141 -31.82 7.84 -17.24
N ARG A 142 -31.93 7.73 -15.91
CA ARG A 142 -32.13 6.45 -15.21
C ARG A 142 -33.41 5.73 -15.67
N ARG A 143 -34.53 6.45 -15.72
CA ARG A 143 -35.83 5.88 -16.14
C ARG A 143 -35.84 5.41 -17.60
N THR A 144 -35.11 6.09 -18.48
CA THR A 144 -35.19 5.85 -19.93
C THR A 144 -34.32 4.67 -20.39
N PHE A 145 -33.15 4.48 -19.77
CA PHE A 145 -32.15 3.51 -20.24
C PHE A 145 -31.98 2.28 -19.32
N ASN A 146 -32.53 2.29 -18.11
CA ASN A 146 -32.51 1.16 -17.16
C ASN A 146 -31.08 0.57 -16.93
N LEU A 147 -30.12 1.46 -16.66
CA LEU A 147 -28.70 1.13 -16.42
C LEU A 147 -28.40 0.92 -14.93
N PRO A 148 -27.28 0.24 -14.55
CA PRO A 148 -26.87 0.02 -13.16
C PRO A 148 -26.75 1.34 -12.37
N GLN A 149 -27.05 1.32 -11.06
CA GLN A 149 -27.02 2.54 -10.23
C GLN A 149 -25.63 3.18 -10.12
N GLU A 150 -24.59 2.38 -10.31
CA GLU A 150 -23.19 2.77 -10.27
C GLU A 150 -22.77 3.64 -11.46
N ASP A 151 -23.51 3.59 -12.58
CA ASP A 151 -23.21 4.37 -13.78
C ASP A 151 -23.77 5.80 -13.66
N ARG A 152 -22.92 6.72 -13.19
CA ARG A 152 -23.29 8.10 -12.87
C ARG A 152 -23.32 8.99 -14.12
N LEU A 153 -24.35 9.83 -14.24
CA LEU A 153 -24.47 10.80 -15.34
C LEU A 153 -23.42 11.90 -15.16
N VAL A 154 -22.62 12.15 -16.20
CA VAL A 154 -21.59 13.19 -16.22
C VAL A 154 -22.13 14.47 -16.85
N SER A 155 -22.78 14.36 -18.01
CA SER A 155 -23.36 15.50 -18.71
C SER A 155 -24.48 15.08 -19.68
N TYR A 156 -25.25 16.05 -20.16
CA TYR A 156 -26.28 15.81 -21.19
C TYR A 156 -26.34 16.97 -22.17
N TYR A 157 -26.59 16.64 -23.45
CA TYR A 157 -26.58 17.58 -24.56
C TYR A 157 -27.79 17.37 -25.46
N SER A 158 -28.40 18.45 -25.93
CA SER A 158 -29.35 18.37 -27.05
C SER A 158 -28.57 18.18 -28.34
N CYS A 159 -28.96 17.20 -29.15
CA CYS A 159 -28.34 16.93 -30.44
C CYS A 159 -29.30 16.19 -31.38
N SER A 160 -28.86 15.96 -32.62
CA SER A 160 -29.59 15.17 -33.61
C SER A 160 -28.81 13.95 -34.03
N TYR A 161 -29.44 12.78 -33.99
CA TYR A 161 -28.88 11.55 -34.54
C TYR A 161 -29.24 11.43 -36.03
N LEU A 162 -28.23 11.29 -36.90
CA LEU A 162 -28.43 11.14 -38.34
C LEU A 162 -28.41 9.67 -38.73
N ARG A 163 -29.50 9.24 -39.36
CA ARG A 163 -29.59 7.93 -40.02
C ARG A 163 -30.00 8.13 -41.48
N GLY A 164 -29.03 8.08 -42.39
CA GLY A 164 -29.25 8.48 -43.78
C GLY A 164 -29.42 10.00 -43.89
N ARG A 165 -30.49 10.47 -44.56
CA ARG A 165 -30.81 11.91 -44.69
C ARG A 165 -31.82 12.45 -43.66
N LEU A 166 -32.23 11.65 -42.68
CA LEU A 166 -33.26 12.02 -41.69
C LEU A 166 -32.62 12.30 -40.32
N PRO A 167 -32.71 13.53 -39.79
CA PRO A 167 -32.25 13.86 -38.44
C PRO A 167 -33.32 13.52 -37.40
N PHE A 168 -32.92 12.76 -36.37
CA PHE A 168 -33.73 12.53 -35.18
C PHE A 168 -33.24 13.46 -34.07
N GLN A 169 -33.99 14.53 -33.78
CA GLN A 169 -33.67 15.44 -32.69
C GLN A 169 -33.99 14.79 -31.34
N GLY A 170 -33.04 14.85 -30.42
CA GLY A 170 -33.16 14.22 -29.11
C GLY A 170 -32.12 14.71 -28.11
N TRP A 171 -31.99 13.93 -27.05
CA TRP A 171 -31.06 14.21 -25.95
C TRP A 171 -30.04 13.08 -25.86
N MET A 172 -28.79 13.48 -25.76
CA MET A 172 -27.67 12.61 -25.48
C MET A 172 -27.25 12.78 -24.03
N TYR A 173 -27.02 11.66 -23.36
CA TYR A 173 -26.60 11.54 -21.98
C TYR A 173 -25.26 10.82 -21.95
N LEU A 174 -24.26 11.46 -21.38
CA LEU A 174 -22.92 10.90 -21.22
C LEU A 174 -22.74 10.52 -19.75
N SER A 175 -22.63 9.23 -19.47
CA SER A 175 -22.31 8.70 -18.15
C SER A 175 -20.85 8.26 -18.10
N VAL A 176 -20.40 7.81 -16.92
CA VAL A 176 -19.02 7.32 -16.73
C VAL A 176 -18.74 6.11 -17.62
N CYS A 177 -19.72 5.22 -17.81
CA CYS A 177 -19.54 3.97 -18.57
C CYS A 177 -20.19 3.97 -19.96
N HIS A 178 -21.20 4.80 -20.21
CA HIS A 178 -22.00 4.75 -21.44
C HIS A 178 -22.26 6.12 -22.09
N LEU A 179 -22.44 6.09 -23.41
CA LEU A 179 -23.15 7.09 -24.18
C LEU A 179 -24.56 6.61 -24.44
N CYS A 180 -25.55 7.40 -24.07
CA CYS A 180 -26.97 7.09 -24.29
C CYS A 180 -27.64 8.21 -25.09
N PHE A 181 -28.47 7.87 -26.07
CA PHE A 181 -29.25 8.84 -26.83
C PHE A 181 -30.72 8.42 -26.92
N TYR A 182 -31.61 9.39 -26.72
CA TYR A 182 -33.05 9.21 -26.79
C TYR A 182 -33.70 10.31 -27.64
N ALA A 183 -34.52 9.90 -28.61
CA ALA A 183 -35.39 10.76 -29.39
C ALA A 183 -36.78 10.13 -29.56
N TYR A 184 -37.82 10.95 -29.57
CA TYR A 184 -39.19 10.52 -29.85
C TYR A 184 -39.84 11.49 -30.82
N ILE A 185 -40.08 11.05 -32.06
CA ILE A 185 -40.65 11.87 -33.14
C ILE A 185 -41.72 11.07 -33.86
N LEU A 186 -42.93 11.65 -34.01
CA LEU A 186 -44.06 11.08 -34.77
C LEU A 186 -44.40 9.63 -34.41
N GLY A 187 -44.47 9.32 -33.11
CA GLY A 187 -44.81 7.97 -32.64
C GLY A 187 -43.68 6.94 -32.70
N ARG A 188 -42.48 7.34 -33.16
CA ARG A 188 -41.31 6.46 -33.27
C ARG A 188 -40.26 6.85 -32.23
N GLU A 189 -39.97 5.91 -31.35
CA GLU A 189 -38.91 6.01 -30.36
C GLU A 189 -37.57 5.55 -30.94
N LYS A 190 -36.51 6.31 -30.69
CA LYS A 190 -35.14 5.92 -30.99
C LYS A 190 -34.29 5.97 -29.73
N ARG A 191 -33.83 4.80 -29.30
CA ARG A 191 -32.93 4.61 -28.16
C ARG A 191 -31.61 4.02 -28.64
N ILE A 192 -30.49 4.62 -28.23
CA ILE A 192 -29.13 4.16 -28.53
C ILE A 192 -28.36 4.13 -27.22
N ILE A 193 -27.63 3.04 -26.98
CA ILE A 193 -26.75 2.85 -25.83
C ILE A 193 -25.44 2.29 -26.38
N ILE A 194 -24.32 2.96 -26.08
CA ILE A 194 -22.97 2.59 -26.52
C ILE A 194 -22.09 2.60 -25.28
N ARG A 195 -21.38 1.50 -25.01
CA ARG A 195 -20.34 1.49 -23.97
C ARG A 195 -19.10 2.20 -24.49
N TRP A 196 -18.45 2.99 -23.64
CA TRP A 196 -17.21 3.66 -24.03
C TRP A 196 -16.11 2.68 -24.43
N SER A 197 -16.06 1.51 -23.80
CA SER A 197 -15.14 0.41 -24.13
C SER A 197 -15.38 -0.25 -25.49
N ASP A 198 -16.57 -0.10 -26.06
CA ASP A 198 -16.92 -0.66 -27.37
C ASP A 198 -16.63 0.31 -28.52
N VAL A 199 -16.27 1.57 -28.23
CA VAL A 199 -15.93 2.59 -29.22
C VAL A 199 -14.53 2.33 -29.76
N THR A 200 -14.43 2.14 -31.07
CA THR A 200 -13.16 1.88 -31.77
C THR A 200 -12.55 3.14 -32.37
N GLU A 201 -13.40 4.10 -32.74
CA GLU A 201 -12.97 5.35 -33.39
C GLU A 201 -13.99 6.45 -33.09
N LEU A 202 -13.48 7.65 -32.78
CA LEU A 202 -14.27 8.86 -32.53
C LEU A 202 -13.65 9.98 -33.37
N GLU A 203 -14.45 10.58 -34.26
CA GLU A 203 -13.97 11.61 -35.19
C GLU A 203 -14.93 12.80 -35.27
N LYS A 204 -14.38 14.00 -35.47
CA LYS A 204 -15.16 15.16 -35.93
C LYS A 204 -15.16 15.17 -37.46
N THR A 205 -16.34 15.17 -38.06
CA THR A 205 -16.50 15.38 -39.49
C THR A 205 -17.01 16.80 -39.75
N SER A 206 -16.21 17.58 -40.47
CA SER A 206 -16.57 18.90 -40.97
C SER A 206 -16.73 18.85 -42.48
N GLY A 207 -17.96 18.94 -42.96
CA GLY A 207 -18.26 18.89 -44.39
C GLY A 207 -18.80 20.23 -44.90
N TYR A 208 -18.41 20.65 -46.10
CA TYR A 208 -18.95 21.85 -46.75
C TYR A 208 -20.48 21.81 -47.01
N LEU A 209 -21.06 20.60 -47.05
CA LEU A 209 -22.48 20.35 -47.37
C LEU A 209 -23.29 19.75 -46.19
N PHE A 210 -22.66 19.43 -45.05
CA PHE A 210 -23.31 18.79 -43.91
C PHE A 210 -22.91 19.47 -42.59
N PRO A 211 -23.83 19.61 -41.62
CA PRO A 211 -23.51 20.23 -40.34
C PRO A 211 -22.44 19.43 -39.59
N ASP A 212 -21.57 20.14 -38.86
CA ASP A 212 -20.50 19.54 -38.06
C ASP A 212 -21.05 18.40 -37.19
N SER A 213 -20.48 17.21 -37.38
CA SER A 213 -20.96 15.99 -36.75
C SER A 213 -19.84 15.25 -36.04
N ILE A 214 -20.21 14.57 -34.96
CA ILE A 214 -19.36 13.64 -34.25
C ILE A 214 -19.73 12.24 -34.74
N ARG A 215 -18.76 11.59 -35.39
CA ARG A 215 -18.84 10.21 -35.85
C ARG A 215 -18.30 9.29 -34.75
N ILE A 216 -19.11 8.32 -34.35
CA ILE A 216 -18.75 7.30 -33.36
C ILE A 216 -18.80 5.95 -34.06
N ALA A 217 -17.67 5.28 -34.19
CA ALA A 217 -17.60 3.92 -34.71
C ALA A 217 -17.39 2.93 -33.56
N THR A 218 -18.16 1.86 -33.62
CA THR A 218 -18.04 0.65 -32.80
C THR A 218 -17.66 -0.50 -33.73
N ARG A 219 -17.34 -1.67 -33.17
CA ARG A 219 -16.93 -2.85 -33.98
C ARG A 219 -17.95 -3.26 -35.04
N ASP A 220 -19.25 -3.02 -34.82
CA ASP A 220 -20.34 -3.43 -35.70
C ASP A 220 -21.08 -2.26 -36.37
N LYS A 221 -21.04 -1.05 -35.81
CA LYS A 221 -21.88 0.09 -36.25
C LYS A 221 -21.18 1.44 -36.20
N THR A 222 -21.64 2.35 -37.05
CA THR A 222 -21.24 3.77 -37.05
C THR A 222 -22.45 4.66 -36.79
N TYR A 223 -22.26 5.65 -35.92
CA TYR A 223 -23.27 6.61 -35.50
C TYR A 223 -22.80 8.03 -35.81
N TYR A 224 -23.72 8.87 -36.27
CA TYR A 224 -23.45 10.28 -36.57
C TYR A 224 -24.37 11.15 -35.73
N PHE A 225 -23.79 12.03 -34.92
CA PHE A 225 -24.53 13.01 -34.13
C PHE A 225 -24.14 14.42 -34.54
N SER A 226 -25.09 15.31 -34.74
CA SER A 226 -24.83 16.69 -35.15
C SER A 226 -25.74 17.69 -34.41
N MET A 227 -25.60 18.97 -34.74
CA MET A 227 -26.38 20.07 -34.14
C MET A 227 -26.18 20.21 -32.62
N PHE A 228 -24.96 19.95 -32.15
CA PHE A 228 -24.56 20.26 -30.78
C PHE A 228 -24.42 21.77 -30.60
N LEU A 229 -24.97 22.31 -29.50
CA LEU A 229 -24.75 23.70 -29.11
C LEU A 229 -23.26 23.97 -28.85
N HIS A 230 -22.57 22.97 -28.28
CA HIS A 230 -21.14 23.00 -27.96
C HIS A 230 -20.42 21.75 -28.50
N ASN A 231 -20.34 21.62 -29.83
CA ASN A 231 -19.74 20.44 -30.50
C ASN A 231 -18.31 20.15 -30.02
N ALA A 232 -17.48 21.19 -29.93
CA ALA A 232 -16.07 21.04 -29.58
C ALA A 232 -15.87 20.48 -28.17
N GLU A 233 -16.63 20.97 -27.21
CA GLU A 233 -16.60 20.53 -25.80
C GLU A 233 -17.16 19.12 -25.65
N THR A 234 -18.29 18.84 -26.32
CA THR A 234 -18.94 17.53 -26.29
C THR A 234 -17.98 16.44 -26.76
N TYR A 235 -17.28 16.66 -27.87
CA TYR A 235 -16.29 15.71 -28.39
C TYR A 235 -15.11 15.49 -27.44
N THR A 236 -14.61 16.55 -26.81
CA THR A 236 -13.50 16.45 -25.86
C THR A 236 -13.91 15.62 -24.65
N LEU A 237 -15.13 15.84 -24.12
CA LEU A 237 -15.66 15.04 -23.02
C LEU A 237 -15.83 13.57 -23.42
N MET A 238 -16.37 13.28 -24.60
CA MET A 238 -16.45 11.91 -25.12
C MET A 238 -15.07 11.24 -25.21
N THR A 239 -14.07 11.95 -25.72
CA THR A 239 -12.69 11.43 -25.83
C THR A 239 -12.13 11.10 -24.44
N GLN A 240 -12.39 11.94 -23.45
CA GLN A 240 -11.94 11.72 -22.07
C GLN A 240 -12.62 10.52 -21.41
N LEU A 241 -13.93 10.36 -21.60
CA LEU A 241 -14.67 9.21 -21.10
C LEU A 241 -14.21 7.90 -21.73
N ILE A 242 -13.90 7.90 -23.04
CA ILE A 242 -13.27 6.75 -23.71
C ILE A 242 -11.92 6.44 -23.08
N ASN A 243 -11.04 7.44 -22.90
CA ASN A 243 -9.73 7.22 -22.29
C ASN A 243 -9.82 6.71 -20.85
N LEU A 244 -10.79 7.21 -20.06
CA LEU A 244 -11.05 6.75 -18.71
C LEU A 244 -11.51 5.29 -18.69
N ALA A 245 -12.47 4.93 -19.54
CA ALA A 245 -12.94 3.55 -19.67
C ALA A 245 -11.83 2.59 -20.12
N MET A 246 -10.94 3.03 -21.00
CA MET A 246 -9.78 2.25 -21.43
C MET A 246 -8.74 2.07 -20.31
N LYS A 247 -8.54 3.09 -19.46
CA LYS A 247 -7.67 2.96 -18.27
C LYS A 247 -8.26 2.03 -17.22
N GLN A 248 -9.56 2.13 -16.94
CA GLN A 248 -10.25 1.22 -16.02
C GLN A 248 -10.18 -0.23 -16.49
N LEU A 249 -10.32 -0.48 -17.80
CA LEU A 249 -10.11 -1.80 -18.40
C LEU A 249 -8.68 -2.35 -18.23
N ILE A 250 -7.68 -1.47 -18.10
CA ILE A 250 -6.29 -1.85 -17.85
C ILE A 250 -6.04 -2.09 -16.35
N ASP A 251 -6.73 -1.32 -15.49
CA ASP A 251 -6.56 -1.33 -14.03
C ASP A 251 -7.42 -2.38 -13.30
N GLU A 252 -8.51 -2.89 -13.88
CA GLU A 252 -9.31 -3.98 -13.28
C GLU A 252 -8.52 -5.30 -13.21
N LYS A 253 -7.77 -5.46 -12.12
CA LYS A 253 -6.95 -6.62 -11.74
C LYS A 253 -7.75 -7.90 -11.42
N THR A 254 -9.08 -7.91 -11.51
CA THR A 254 -9.91 -9.08 -11.19
C THR A 254 -11.12 -9.20 -12.11
N GLY A 255 -10.91 -9.41 -13.41
CA GLY A 255 -12.07 -9.65 -14.26
C GLY A 255 -11.87 -9.75 -15.76
N PHE A 256 -10.74 -10.28 -16.25
CA PHE A 256 -10.75 -10.76 -17.64
C PHE A 256 -11.57 -12.05 -17.68
N SER A 257 -12.89 -11.94 -17.83
CA SER A 257 -13.68 -13.06 -18.34
C SER A 257 -13.14 -13.32 -19.75
N ILE A 258 -12.21 -14.26 -19.89
CA ILE A 258 -11.74 -14.73 -21.18
C ILE A 258 -13.00 -15.15 -21.93
N ASP A 259 -13.44 -14.29 -22.84
CA ASP A 259 -14.48 -14.62 -23.79
C ASP A 259 -13.90 -15.70 -24.70
N LYS A 260 -14.20 -16.95 -24.38
CA LYS A 260 -13.71 -18.12 -25.12
C LYS A 260 -14.21 -18.06 -26.58
N ASP A 261 -15.33 -17.38 -26.85
CA ASP A 261 -15.81 -17.17 -28.21
C ASP A 261 -14.91 -16.22 -29.01
N LEU A 262 -14.26 -15.26 -28.34
CA LEU A 262 -13.32 -14.32 -28.97
C LEU A 262 -12.04 -15.02 -29.47
N LEU A 263 -11.53 -16.04 -28.75
CA LEU A 263 -10.40 -16.85 -29.21
C LEU A 263 -10.74 -17.65 -30.48
N THR A 264 -12.00 -18.07 -30.62
CA THR A 264 -12.50 -18.75 -31.84
C THR A 264 -12.90 -17.79 -32.96
N LYS A 265 -13.22 -16.52 -32.65
CA LYS A 265 -13.61 -15.48 -33.62
C LYS A 265 -12.46 -14.58 -34.09
N LEU A 266 -11.24 -14.76 -33.57
CA LEU A 266 -10.05 -14.06 -34.09
C LEU A 266 -9.93 -14.33 -35.59
N SER A 267 -9.96 -13.24 -36.38
CA SER A 267 -9.81 -13.31 -37.83
C SER A 267 -8.52 -14.05 -38.20
N LYS A 268 -8.48 -14.67 -39.39
CA LYS A 268 -7.31 -15.40 -39.92
C LYS A 268 -6.01 -14.57 -39.93
N ASN A 269 -6.07 -13.27 -39.66
CA ASN A 269 -4.96 -12.31 -39.75
C ASN A 269 -4.47 -11.75 -38.40
N VAL A 270 -5.02 -12.17 -37.25
CA VAL A 270 -4.47 -11.80 -35.93
C VAL A 270 -3.53 -12.90 -35.45
N ALA A 271 -2.31 -12.53 -35.04
CA ALA A 271 -1.34 -13.46 -34.52
C ALA A 271 -1.91 -14.21 -33.29
N LYS A 272 -2.05 -15.54 -33.39
CA LYS A 272 -2.54 -16.40 -32.31
C LYS A 272 -1.60 -16.46 -31.09
N LYS A 273 -0.41 -15.83 -31.16
CA LYS A 273 0.59 -15.81 -30.09
C LYS A 273 0.35 -14.59 -29.19
N GLN A 274 0.33 -14.84 -27.88
CA GLN A 274 0.25 -13.81 -26.85
C GLN A 274 1.34 -12.75 -27.04
N SER A 275 0.97 -11.47 -26.91
CA SER A 275 1.91 -10.36 -27.08
C SER A 275 3.10 -10.50 -26.12
N PHE A 276 4.28 -10.04 -26.55
CA PHE A 276 5.48 -10.07 -25.72
C PHE A 276 5.26 -9.33 -24.40
N LEU A 277 4.67 -8.13 -24.44
CA LEU A 277 4.38 -7.34 -23.25
C LEU A 277 3.49 -8.09 -22.25
N LYS A 278 2.42 -8.75 -22.70
CA LYS A 278 1.56 -9.51 -21.80
C LYS A 278 2.33 -10.67 -21.16
N ARG A 279 3.12 -11.41 -21.95
CA ARG A 279 3.97 -12.49 -21.40
C ARG A 279 4.98 -11.98 -20.38
N ASP A 280 5.57 -10.81 -20.61
CA ASP A 280 6.51 -10.19 -19.67
C ASP A 280 5.81 -9.73 -18.37
N LEU A 281 4.65 -9.07 -18.47
CA LEU A 281 3.85 -8.67 -17.30
C LEU A 281 3.35 -9.87 -16.49
N ASP A 282 2.84 -10.90 -17.16
CA ASP A 282 2.43 -12.15 -16.51
C ASP A 282 3.61 -12.80 -15.77
N ALA A 283 4.80 -12.84 -16.39
CA ALA A 283 6.00 -13.40 -15.77
C ALA A 283 6.48 -12.61 -14.55
N ARG A 284 6.38 -11.27 -14.59
CA ARG A 284 6.69 -10.40 -13.44
C ARG A 284 5.72 -10.63 -12.30
N SER A 285 4.42 -10.67 -12.58
CA SER A 285 3.38 -10.95 -11.59
C SER A 285 3.56 -12.33 -10.94
N LEU A 286 3.87 -13.36 -11.72
CA LEU A 286 4.16 -14.69 -11.19
C LEU A 286 5.42 -14.70 -10.31
N SER A 287 6.47 -13.98 -10.69
CA SER A 287 7.71 -13.88 -9.90
C SER A 287 7.48 -13.08 -8.60
N GLU A 288 6.61 -12.09 -8.61
CA GLU A 288 6.20 -11.36 -7.41
C GLU A 288 5.41 -12.23 -6.44
N ALA A 289 4.38 -12.93 -6.92
CA ALA A 289 3.63 -13.88 -6.10
C ALA A 289 4.54 -14.99 -5.54
N TYR A 290 5.48 -15.50 -6.34
CA TYR A 290 6.47 -16.49 -5.91
C TYR A 290 7.37 -15.97 -4.78
N ARG A 291 7.92 -14.76 -4.91
CA ARG A 291 8.78 -14.16 -3.87
C ARG A 291 8.02 -13.93 -2.57
N LEU A 292 6.79 -13.40 -2.65
CA LEU A 292 5.93 -13.17 -1.50
C LEU A 292 5.51 -14.48 -0.82
N MET A 293 5.27 -15.55 -1.57
CA MET A 293 4.87 -16.84 -1.00
C MET A 293 5.98 -17.52 -0.19
N PHE A 294 7.25 -17.31 -0.55
CA PHE A 294 8.40 -17.99 0.06
C PHE A 294 9.37 -17.07 0.80
N HIS A 295 9.05 -15.77 0.92
CA HIS A 295 9.87 -14.74 1.54
C HIS A 295 11.30 -14.73 0.96
N LEU A 296 11.36 -14.58 -0.37
CA LEU A 296 12.60 -14.60 -1.16
C LEU A 296 13.04 -13.19 -1.54
N PRO A 297 14.35 -12.99 -1.85
CA PRO A 297 14.88 -11.68 -2.14
C PRO A 297 14.20 -11.00 -3.32
N ALA A 298 14.14 -9.66 -3.30
CA ALA A 298 13.44 -8.89 -4.32
C ALA A 298 13.97 -9.12 -5.75
N THR A 299 15.24 -9.48 -5.89
CA THR A 299 15.92 -9.76 -7.16
C THR A 299 15.62 -11.14 -7.74
N GLU A 300 15.01 -12.04 -6.96
CA GLU A 300 14.76 -13.42 -7.38
C GLU A 300 13.64 -13.50 -8.42
N LYS A 301 13.86 -14.27 -9.49
CA LYS A 301 12.89 -14.45 -10.57
C LYS A 301 12.53 -15.92 -10.73
N LEU A 302 11.25 -16.20 -10.89
CA LEU A 302 10.77 -17.56 -11.10
C LEU A 302 11.18 -18.04 -12.50
N ASP A 303 12.00 -19.09 -12.57
CA ASP A 303 12.43 -19.67 -13.85
C ASP A 303 11.48 -20.76 -14.35
N GLY A 304 10.68 -21.36 -13.46
CA GLY A 304 9.68 -22.35 -13.83
C GLY A 304 9.12 -23.11 -12.63
N SER A 305 8.06 -23.88 -12.87
CA SER A 305 7.47 -24.76 -11.87
C SER A 305 6.99 -26.06 -12.49
N THR A 306 6.92 -27.11 -11.68
CA THR A 306 6.44 -28.44 -12.08
C THR A 306 5.68 -29.08 -10.93
N GLU A 307 4.69 -29.91 -11.25
CA GLU A 307 4.01 -30.71 -10.24
C GLU A 307 4.97 -31.79 -9.72
N ALA A 308 4.93 -32.03 -8.41
CA ALA A 308 5.76 -33.02 -7.76
C ALA A 308 5.10 -33.48 -6.46
N THR A 309 5.57 -34.61 -5.93
CA THR A 309 5.30 -34.99 -4.54
C THR A 309 6.56 -34.83 -3.70
N LEU A 310 6.43 -34.26 -2.50
CA LEU A 310 7.49 -34.18 -1.50
C LEU A 310 7.31 -35.28 -0.46
N TRP A 311 8.37 -36.06 -0.19
CA TRP A 311 8.38 -36.99 0.94
C TRP A 311 8.56 -36.23 2.25
N THR A 312 7.61 -36.41 3.18
CA THR A 312 7.63 -35.80 4.51
C THR A 312 8.07 -36.83 5.55
N PRO A 313 9.27 -36.69 6.16
CA PRO A 313 9.84 -37.74 7.01
C PRO A 313 9.11 -37.92 8.35
N TYR A 314 8.51 -36.85 8.88
CA TYR A 314 7.84 -36.83 10.19
C TYR A 314 6.57 -37.69 10.24
N ASN A 315 5.81 -37.75 9.15
CA ASN A 315 4.60 -38.59 9.05
C ASN A 315 4.74 -39.74 8.03
N LYS A 316 5.89 -39.83 7.34
CA LYS A 316 6.22 -40.86 6.35
C LYS A 316 5.22 -40.94 5.19
N THR A 317 4.88 -39.78 4.61
CA THR A 317 3.93 -39.69 3.49
C THR A 317 4.49 -38.90 2.31
N HIS A 318 3.92 -39.11 1.13
CA HIS A 318 4.16 -38.25 -0.03
C HIS A 318 3.06 -37.19 -0.12
N VAL A 319 3.43 -35.92 -0.11
CA VAL A 319 2.51 -34.79 -0.21
C VAL A 319 2.54 -34.22 -1.62
N TRP A 320 1.38 -34.15 -2.27
CA TRP A 320 1.23 -33.51 -3.58
C TRP A 320 1.34 -31.98 -3.49
N GLY A 321 2.10 -31.41 -4.40
CA GLY A 321 2.32 -29.97 -4.48
C GLY A 321 2.99 -29.55 -5.77
N ARG A 322 3.53 -28.33 -5.73
CA ARG A 322 4.25 -27.74 -6.85
C ARG A 322 5.66 -27.40 -6.40
N MET A 323 6.63 -27.87 -7.17
CA MET A 323 8.02 -27.47 -7.04
C MET A 323 8.29 -26.26 -7.94
N PHE A 324 8.87 -25.23 -7.37
CA PHE A 324 9.28 -23.99 -8.02
C PHE A 324 10.80 -23.95 -8.09
N ILE A 325 11.31 -23.50 -9.24
CA ILE A 325 12.74 -23.39 -9.49
C ILE A 325 13.03 -21.96 -9.91
N SER A 326 13.99 -21.36 -9.22
CA SER A 326 14.53 -20.05 -9.54
C SER A 326 16.06 -20.10 -9.49
N GLN A 327 16.73 -18.99 -9.77
CA GLN A 327 18.18 -18.94 -9.94
C GLN A 327 18.94 -19.37 -8.68
N ASN A 328 18.41 -19.05 -7.50
CA ASN A 328 19.06 -19.27 -6.21
C ASN A 328 18.30 -20.22 -5.29
N TYR A 329 17.08 -20.64 -5.65
CA TYR A 329 16.20 -21.40 -4.76
C TYR A 329 15.45 -22.53 -5.47
N ILE A 330 15.18 -23.57 -4.70
CA ILE A 330 14.14 -24.58 -4.99
C ILE A 330 13.10 -24.44 -3.88
N CYS A 331 11.85 -24.22 -4.25
CA CYS A 331 10.77 -24.10 -3.28
C CYS A 331 9.68 -25.12 -3.56
N PHE A 332 8.91 -25.48 -2.54
CA PHE A 332 7.77 -26.36 -2.68
C PHE A 332 6.61 -25.86 -1.84
N ASP A 333 5.42 -25.87 -2.42
CA ASP A 333 4.18 -25.63 -1.68
C ASP A 333 3.18 -26.75 -1.98
N SER A 334 2.58 -27.28 -0.92
CA SER A 334 1.58 -28.35 -1.02
C SER A 334 0.27 -27.85 -1.63
N ARG A 335 -0.45 -28.70 -2.37
CA ARG A 335 -1.76 -28.36 -2.93
C ARG A 335 -2.80 -28.02 -1.86
N VAL A 336 -2.63 -28.57 -0.66
CA VAL A 336 -3.45 -28.23 0.51
C VAL A 336 -2.77 -27.07 1.22
N LYS A 337 -3.40 -25.90 1.22
CA LYS A 337 -2.84 -24.68 1.83
C LYS A 337 -2.43 -24.94 3.30
N GLY A 338 -1.18 -24.61 3.63
CA GLY A 338 -0.65 -24.72 5.00
C GLY A 338 -0.24 -26.13 5.43
N LEU A 339 -0.40 -27.17 4.58
CA LEU A 339 0.00 -28.53 4.93
C LEU A 339 1.52 -28.66 5.03
N VAL A 340 2.26 -28.30 3.97
CA VAL A 340 3.72 -28.18 4.02
C VAL A 340 4.25 -27.22 2.97
N SER A 341 5.14 -26.33 3.39
CA SER A 341 5.95 -25.46 2.53
C SER A 341 7.43 -25.63 2.84
N LEU A 342 8.29 -25.50 1.83
CA LEU A 342 9.72 -25.74 1.94
C LEU A 342 10.50 -24.77 1.05
N VAL A 343 11.61 -24.23 1.58
CA VAL A 343 12.55 -23.38 0.85
C VAL A 343 13.95 -23.96 0.95
N LEU A 344 14.55 -24.27 -0.20
CA LEU A 344 15.91 -24.82 -0.30
C LEU A 344 16.80 -23.83 -1.05
N PRO A 345 17.64 -23.06 -0.33
CA PRO A 345 18.66 -22.24 -0.97
C PRO A 345 19.67 -23.11 -1.71
N LEU A 346 19.88 -22.87 -3.00
CA LEU A 346 20.83 -23.64 -3.81
C LEU A 346 22.28 -23.50 -3.32
N ARG A 347 22.61 -22.40 -2.62
CA ARG A 347 23.89 -22.23 -1.92
C ARG A 347 24.15 -23.33 -0.88
N ASP A 348 23.09 -23.86 -0.27
CA ASP A 348 23.16 -24.88 0.76
C ASP A 348 23.04 -26.30 0.19
N VAL A 349 22.76 -26.46 -1.10
CA VAL A 349 22.61 -27.78 -1.73
C VAL A 349 23.97 -28.38 -2.06
N ALA A 350 24.23 -29.58 -1.52
CA ALA A 350 25.42 -30.39 -1.77
C ALA A 350 25.39 -31.01 -3.14
N GLN A 351 24.31 -31.73 -3.40
CA GLN A 351 24.21 -32.68 -4.49
C GLN A 351 22.75 -32.86 -4.86
N ILE A 352 22.54 -33.13 -6.14
CA ILE A 352 21.24 -33.50 -6.71
C ILE A 352 21.48 -34.80 -7.45
N GLU A 353 20.77 -35.84 -7.03
CA GLU A 353 20.88 -37.19 -7.59
C GLU A 353 19.54 -37.65 -8.14
N ARG A 354 19.60 -38.56 -9.12
CA ARG A 354 18.42 -39.31 -9.55
C ARG A 354 18.21 -40.41 -8.52
N ALA A 355 17.04 -40.48 -7.90
CA ALA A 355 16.71 -41.63 -7.08
C ALA A 355 16.30 -42.78 -8.00
N GLU A 356 16.89 -43.96 -7.79
CA GLU A 356 16.66 -45.13 -8.65
C GLU A 356 15.23 -45.66 -8.47
N ASN A 357 14.55 -45.89 -9.59
CA ASN A 357 13.23 -46.49 -9.62
C ASN A 357 13.30 -47.92 -9.05
N GLN A 358 12.85 -48.14 -7.81
CA GLN A 358 12.59 -49.50 -7.37
C GLN A 358 11.34 -50.02 -8.08
N PRO A 359 11.41 -51.10 -8.87
CA PRO A 359 10.26 -51.62 -9.64
C PRO A 359 9.09 -52.08 -8.76
N SER A 360 9.29 -52.21 -7.46
CA SER A 360 8.30 -52.59 -6.45
C SER A 360 7.50 -51.43 -5.85
N ASN A 361 7.89 -50.16 -6.08
CA ASN A 361 7.17 -49.01 -5.51
C ASN A 361 6.94 -47.87 -6.53
N PRO A 362 5.74 -47.80 -7.16
CA PRO A 362 5.41 -46.76 -8.14
C PRO A 362 5.36 -45.34 -7.53
N SER A 363 5.37 -45.18 -6.21
CA SER A 363 5.40 -43.85 -5.57
C SER A 363 6.73 -43.12 -5.78
N VAL A 364 7.80 -43.83 -6.13
CA VAL A 364 9.17 -43.29 -6.29
C VAL A 364 9.53 -43.09 -7.77
N ASP A 365 8.57 -43.21 -8.69
CA ASP A 365 8.85 -42.98 -10.10
C ASP A 365 9.26 -41.52 -10.38
N HIS A 366 10.19 -41.33 -11.30
CA HIS A 366 10.73 -40.02 -11.70
C HIS A 366 11.22 -39.16 -10.51
N SER A 367 11.97 -39.76 -9.59
CA SER A 367 12.40 -39.10 -8.35
C SER A 367 13.77 -38.41 -8.42
N ILE A 368 13.91 -37.34 -7.65
CA ILE A 368 15.13 -36.55 -7.43
C ILE A 368 15.39 -36.48 -5.93
N LEU A 369 16.65 -36.75 -5.55
CA LEU A 369 17.15 -36.61 -4.20
C LEU A 369 18.02 -35.35 -4.10
N ILE A 370 17.73 -34.49 -3.14
CA ILE A 370 18.48 -33.25 -2.89
C ILE A 370 19.08 -33.32 -1.49
N THR A 371 20.40 -33.29 -1.42
CA THR A 371 21.13 -33.32 -0.14
C THR A 371 21.74 -31.97 0.13
N THR A 372 21.63 -31.46 1.36
CA THR A 372 22.21 -30.18 1.76
C THR A 372 23.60 -30.33 2.39
N ARG A 373 24.41 -29.27 2.36
CA ARG A 373 25.74 -29.16 3.00
C ARG A 373 25.66 -28.56 4.39
N THR A 374 24.45 -28.33 4.92
CA THR A 374 24.27 -27.76 6.26
C THR A 374 24.79 -28.73 7.32
N ALA A 375 24.96 -28.26 8.55
CA ALA A 375 25.45 -29.09 9.66
C ALA A 375 24.61 -30.37 9.86
N GLN A 376 23.32 -30.34 9.52
CA GLN A 376 22.39 -31.46 9.64
C GLN A 376 22.40 -32.42 8.44
N ARG A 377 23.04 -32.06 7.31
CA ARG A 377 23.03 -32.82 6.03
C ARG A 377 21.66 -33.38 5.67
N ALA A 378 20.64 -32.52 5.71
CA ALA A 378 19.27 -32.91 5.42
C ALA A 378 19.11 -33.40 3.97
N THR A 379 18.22 -34.37 3.78
CA THR A 379 17.92 -34.94 2.47
C THR A 379 16.43 -34.78 2.16
N PHE A 380 16.13 -34.29 0.97
CA PHE A 380 14.78 -34.03 0.47
C PHE A 380 14.52 -34.89 -0.75
N LEU A 381 13.46 -35.69 -0.72
CA LEU A 381 13.05 -36.55 -1.82
C LEU A 381 11.82 -35.96 -2.49
N PHE A 382 11.97 -35.62 -3.76
CA PHE A 382 10.88 -35.25 -4.65
C PHE A 382 10.62 -36.39 -5.63
N SER A 383 9.35 -36.70 -5.89
CA SER A 383 8.91 -37.77 -6.80
C SER A 383 7.82 -37.28 -7.74
N GLN A 384 7.44 -38.08 -8.74
CA GLN A 384 6.36 -37.74 -9.69
C GLN A 384 6.64 -36.44 -10.48
N ILE A 385 7.91 -36.17 -10.77
CA ILE A 385 8.33 -34.93 -11.46
C ILE A 385 8.18 -35.12 -12.98
N HIS A 386 7.35 -34.28 -13.59
CA HIS A 386 7.26 -34.23 -15.05
C HIS A 386 8.58 -33.78 -15.68
N ASP A 387 9.12 -34.58 -16.61
CA ASP A 387 10.43 -34.37 -17.25
C ASP A 387 11.59 -34.22 -16.24
N ARG A 388 11.71 -35.21 -15.34
CA ARG A 388 12.77 -35.31 -14.32
C ARG A 388 14.16 -34.97 -14.86
N ASP A 389 14.51 -35.48 -16.04
CA ASP A 389 15.87 -35.33 -16.57
C ASP A 389 16.19 -33.88 -16.95
N PHE A 390 15.24 -33.16 -17.53
CA PHE A 390 15.36 -31.72 -17.74
C PHE A 390 15.54 -30.96 -16.42
N VAL A 391 14.74 -31.32 -15.40
CA VAL A 391 14.83 -30.67 -14.07
C VAL A 391 16.18 -30.91 -13.41
N VAL A 392 16.66 -32.16 -13.38
CA VAL A 392 18.00 -32.50 -12.83
C VAL A 392 19.09 -31.74 -13.56
N GLN A 393 19.04 -31.66 -14.89
CA GLN A 393 20.02 -30.92 -15.68
C GLN A 393 20.00 -29.43 -15.32
N LYS A 394 18.81 -28.81 -15.31
CA LYS A 394 18.65 -27.39 -14.99
C LYS A 394 19.18 -27.06 -13.61
N LEU A 395 18.83 -27.85 -12.59
CA LEU A 395 19.30 -27.63 -11.23
C LEU A 395 20.82 -27.85 -11.11
N SER A 396 21.38 -28.83 -11.81
CA SER A 396 22.83 -29.04 -11.86
C SER A 396 23.57 -27.85 -12.47
N ASP A 397 23.03 -27.28 -13.55
CA ASP A 397 23.59 -26.09 -14.20
C ASP A 397 23.55 -24.88 -13.27
N LEU A 398 22.45 -24.68 -12.53
CA LEU A 398 22.34 -23.60 -11.54
C LEU A 398 23.33 -23.78 -10.39
N LEU A 399 23.47 -24.99 -9.85
CA LEU A 399 24.46 -25.30 -8.80
C LEU A 399 25.90 -25.05 -9.25
N ALA A 400 26.22 -25.36 -10.51
CA ALA A 400 27.53 -25.10 -11.08
C ALA A 400 27.84 -23.59 -11.10
N LYS A 401 26.87 -22.75 -11.48
CA LYS A 401 27.03 -21.28 -11.50
C LYS A 401 27.27 -20.69 -10.11
N ILE A 402 26.51 -21.13 -9.10
CA ILE A 402 26.64 -20.62 -7.73
C ILE A 402 28.03 -20.92 -7.14
N ARG A 403 28.59 -22.10 -7.41
CA ARG A 403 29.93 -22.49 -6.94
C ARG A 403 31.06 -21.60 -7.49
N ILE A 404 30.88 -21.00 -8.66
CA ILE A 404 31.88 -20.10 -9.28
C ILE A 404 31.88 -18.76 -8.54
N VAL A 405 30.71 -18.18 -8.29
CA VAL A 405 30.55 -16.88 -7.61
C VAL A 405 31.10 -16.93 -6.18
N SER A 406 30.91 -18.03 -5.46
CA SER A 406 31.41 -18.18 -4.10
C SER A 406 32.95 -18.20 -3.99
N ARG A 407 33.69 -18.44 -5.09
CA ARG A 407 35.17 -18.47 -5.09
C ARG A 407 35.80 -17.11 -5.37
N THR A 408 35.04 -16.15 -5.88
CA THR A 408 35.57 -14.82 -6.26
C THR A 408 35.42 -13.76 -5.17
N ASN A 409 34.63 -14.02 -4.13
CA ASN A 409 34.35 -13.06 -3.04
C ASN A 409 35.33 -13.19 -1.85
N SER A 410 36.63 -13.20 -2.12
CA SER A 410 37.66 -13.01 -1.09
C SER A 410 38.28 -11.62 -1.27
N LEU A 411 37.69 -10.61 -0.62
CA LEU A 411 38.27 -9.27 -0.54
C LEU A 411 38.80 -9.02 0.87
N SER A 412 39.96 -8.36 0.88
CA SER A 412 40.79 -7.93 2.00
C SER A 412 40.02 -7.07 2.98
N GLY A 413 40.10 -7.41 4.27
CA GLY A 413 39.56 -6.58 5.34
C GLY A 413 40.51 -5.43 5.65
N ASP A 414 40.03 -4.21 5.43
CA ASP A 414 40.53 -3.04 6.15
C ASP A 414 39.99 -3.09 7.59
N GLU A 415 40.80 -2.67 8.57
CA GLU A 415 40.34 -2.51 9.95
C GLU A 415 39.41 -1.28 10.04
N ASP A 416 38.10 -1.51 10.11
CA ASP A 416 37.12 -0.46 10.36
C ASP A 416 37.25 0.11 11.79
N GLU A 417 36.93 1.40 11.96
CA GLU A 417 36.92 2.09 13.25
C GLU A 417 35.81 1.59 14.20
N TRP A 418 34.78 0.91 13.66
CA TRP A 418 33.64 0.37 14.40
C TRP A 418 33.47 -1.14 14.19
N LYS A 419 32.72 -1.78 15.11
CA LYS A 419 32.44 -3.23 15.07
C LYS A 419 30.94 -3.48 15.13
N ILE A 420 30.50 -4.50 14.39
CA ILE A 420 29.14 -5.05 14.44
C ILE A 420 28.86 -5.52 15.86
N GLN A 421 27.81 -4.98 16.47
CA GLN A 421 27.42 -5.38 17.82
C GLN A 421 26.66 -6.71 17.83
N PRO A 422 26.86 -7.56 18.87
CA PRO A 422 26.01 -8.73 19.09
C PRO A 422 24.60 -8.30 19.56
N PRO A 423 23.63 -9.23 19.70
CA PRO A 423 22.31 -8.90 20.24
C PRO A 423 22.40 -8.17 21.57
N MET A 424 21.64 -7.08 21.76
CA MET A 424 21.72 -6.27 22.97
C MET A 424 21.39 -7.08 24.23
N MET A 425 20.46 -8.05 24.15
CA MET A 425 20.14 -8.95 25.27
C MET A 425 21.34 -9.78 25.78
N SER A 426 22.35 -10.01 24.92
CA SER A 426 23.55 -10.76 25.29
C SER A 426 24.53 -9.91 26.13
N MET A 427 24.51 -8.59 25.91
CA MET A 427 25.34 -7.59 26.59
C MET A 427 24.64 -7.02 27.83
N PHE A 428 23.33 -6.78 27.73
CA PHE A 428 22.47 -6.21 28.76
C PHE A 428 21.50 -7.29 29.25
N LYS A 429 22.04 -8.28 29.97
CA LYS A 429 21.25 -9.45 30.38
C LYS A 429 20.15 -9.03 31.37
N PRO A 430 18.87 -9.31 31.07
CA PRO A 430 17.83 -9.16 32.08
C PRO A 430 18.08 -10.14 33.23
N SER A 431 17.53 -9.85 34.41
CA SER A 431 17.55 -10.75 35.56
C SER A 431 16.19 -11.43 35.75
N PRO A 432 15.84 -12.45 34.94
CA PRO A 432 14.53 -13.10 35.05
C PRO A 432 14.36 -13.85 36.36
N SER A 433 13.11 -13.88 36.83
CA SER A 433 12.69 -14.73 37.94
C SER A 433 12.96 -16.22 37.63
N PRO A 434 13.15 -17.07 38.65
CA PRO A 434 13.34 -18.51 38.44
C PRO A 434 12.19 -19.16 37.65
N GLU A 435 10.95 -18.69 37.86
CA GLU A 435 9.77 -19.17 37.16
C GLU A 435 9.78 -18.81 35.67
N SER A 436 10.13 -17.55 35.34
CA SER A 436 10.26 -17.10 33.95
C SER A 436 11.35 -17.89 33.21
N LYS A 437 12.50 -18.13 33.85
CA LYS A 437 13.56 -18.99 33.30
C LYS A 437 13.07 -20.41 33.01
N ALA A 438 12.35 -21.03 33.96
CA ALA A 438 11.83 -22.38 33.78
C ALA A 438 10.82 -22.47 32.61
N ARG A 439 9.94 -21.48 32.44
CA ARG A 439 9.00 -21.41 31.31
C ARG A 439 9.72 -21.25 29.97
N GLN A 440 10.72 -20.37 29.91
CA GLN A 440 11.57 -20.18 28.72
C GLN A 440 12.30 -21.47 28.33
N GLU A 441 12.81 -22.24 29.31
CA GLU A 441 13.42 -23.55 29.06
C GLU A 441 12.42 -24.60 28.55
N VAL A 442 11.18 -24.61 29.05
CA VAL A 442 10.12 -25.50 28.55
C VAL A 442 9.79 -25.18 27.09
N LYS A 443 9.61 -23.90 26.75
CA LYS A 443 9.41 -23.45 25.37
C LYS A 443 10.58 -23.85 24.48
N ALA A 444 11.82 -23.58 24.91
CA ALA A 444 13.02 -23.95 24.16
C ALA A 444 13.07 -25.46 23.86
N LYS A 445 12.72 -26.32 24.83
CA LYS A 445 12.64 -27.78 24.61
C LYS A 445 11.58 -28.17 23.58
N GLN A 446 10.41 -27.54 23.59
CA GLN A 446 9.36 -27.80 22.59
C GLN A 446 9.82 -27.40 21.17
N TRP A 447 10.50 -26.26 21.05
CA TRP A 447 11.08 -25.81 19.80
C TRP A 447 12.20 -26.74 19.30
N GLU A 448 13.10 -27.19 20.17
CA GLU A 448 14.15 -28.16 19.79
C GLU A 448 13.56 -29.51 19.38
N LEU A 449 12.48 -29.97 20.03
CA LEU A 449 11.75 -31.16 19.60
C LEU A 449 11.17 -30.96 18.19
N HIS A 450 10.54 -29.81 17.94
CA HIS A 450 10.04 -29.48 16.61
C HIS A 450 11.16 -29.45 15.57
N PHE A 451 12.29 -28.81 15.86
CA PHE A 451 13.44 -28.78 14.95
C PHE A 451 14.03 -30.17 14.66
N SER A 452 13.98 -31.08 15.63
CA SER A 452 14.43 -32.46 15.42
C SER A 452 13.54 -33.25 14.45
N GLU A 453 12.25 -32.91 14.38
CA GLU A 453 11.25 -33.62 13.58
C GLU A 453 11.03 -32.96 12.20
N TYR A 454 10.97 -31.63 12.15
CA TYR A 454 10.65 -30.85 10.95
C TYR A 454 11.87 -30.15 10.33
N GLY A 455 13.06 -30.31 10.92
CA GLY A 455 14.28 -29.63 10.50
C GLY A 455 14.42 -28.22 11.08
N ARG A 456 15.55 -27.57 10.82
CA ARG A 456 15.90 -26.25 11.37
C ARG A 456 16.39 -25.29 10.29
N GLY A 457 16.23 -23.99 10.54
CA GLY A 457 16.65 -22.94 9.61
C GLY A 457 15.78 -22.83 8.35
N VAL A 458 16.33 -22.26 7.28
CA VAL A 458 15.58 -21.91 6.05
C VAL A 458 14.93 -23.13 5.38
N SER A 459 15.57 -24.30 5.48
CA SER A 459 15.11 -25.57 4.88
C SER A 459 14.25 -26.44 5.80
N MET A 460 13.71 -25.86 6.87
CA MET A 460 12.71 -26.52 7.71
C MET A 460 11.40 -26.73 6.94
N TYR A 461 10.72 -27.86 7.19
CA TYR A 461 9.36 -28.09 6.71
C TYR A 461 8.40 -27.19 7.49
N ARG A 462 7.84 -26.17 6.84
CA ARG A 462 6.86 -25.26 7.45
C ARG A 462 5.47 -25.91 7.41
N THR A 463 4.87 -26.15 8.57
CA THR A 463 3.58 -26.84 8.72
C THR A 463 2.65 -26.09 9.68
N THR A 464 1.43 -26.59 9.90
CA THR A 464 0.55 -26.01 10.93
C THR A 464 1.09 -26.16 12.36
N GLU A 465 2.02 -27.09 12.62
CA GLU A 465 2.56 -27.30 13.97
C GLU A 465 3.49 -26.15 14.39
N ILE A 466 4.26 -25.58 13.46
CA ILE A 466 5.12 -24.43 13.78
C ILE A 466 4.29 -23.18 14.09
N ALA A 467 3.15 -22.99 13.41
CA ALA A 467 2.22 -21.91 13.71
C ALA A 467 1.70 -21.97 15.16
N LYS A 468 1.40 -23.18 15.67
CA LYS A 468 0.97 -23.36 17.07
C LYS A 468 2.06 -22.98 18.06
N LEU A 469 3.33 -23.29 17.76
CA LEU A 469 4.46 -22.92 18.61
C LEU A 469 4.69 -21.41 18.62
N VAL A 470 4.54 -20.74 17.47
CA VAL A 470 4.60 -19.27 17.38
C VAL A 470 3.52 -18.63 18.25
N LEU A 471 2.28 -19.14 18.19
CA LEU A 471 1.17 -18.64 19.03
C LEU A 471 1.39 -18.88 20.54
N GLN A 472 2.17 -19.89 20.92
CA GLN A 472 2.57 -20.13 22.33
C GLN A 472 3.74 -19.24 22.79
N GLY A 473 4.28 -18.42 21.87
CA GLY A 473 5.42 -17.53 22.09
C GLY A 473 6.76 -18.19 21.82
N ILE A 474 7.67 -17.44 21.20
CA ILE A 474 9.02 -17.90 20.89
C ILE A 474 9.92 -17.62 22.10
N PRO A 475 10.72 -18.60 22.57
CA PRO A 475 11.65 -18.34 23.66
C PRO A 475 12.73 -17.35 23.22
N ASP A 476 13.16 -16.48 24.14
CA ASP A 476 14.03 -15.33 23.86
C ASP A 476 15.33 -15.76 23.17
N SER A 477 15.88 -16.92 23.53
CA SER A 477 17.10 -17.48 22.95
C SER A 477 16.96 -17.90 21.47
N LEU A 478 15.73 -18.13 20.99
CA LEU A 478 15.45 -18.57 19.63
C LEU A 478 14.85 -17.46 18.75
N ARG A 479 14.38 -16.34 19.31
CA ARG A 479 13.80 -15.24 18.53
C ARG A 479 14.70 -14.78 17.38
N ARG A 480 15.99 -14.59 17.66
CA ARG A 480 16.99 -14.28 16.61
C ARG A 480 16.87 -15.20 15.40
N GLU A 481 16.90 -16.51 15.66
CA GLU A 481 16.92 -17.52 14.62
C GLU A 481 15.60 -17.58 13.86
N VAL A 482 14.49 -17.58 14.61
CA VAL A 482 13.16 -17.77 14.07
C VAL A 482 12.70 -16.53 13.29
N TRP A 483 12.92 -15.32 13.82
CA TRP A 483 12.57 -14.07 13.13
C TRP A 483 13.38 -13.89 11.84
N MET A 484 14.69 -14.16 11.87
CA MET A 484 15.53 -14.08 10.66
C MET A 484 15.09 -15.07 9.56
N ASN A 485 14.61 -16.26 9.96
CA ASN A 485 14.08 -17.25 9.04
C ASN A 485 12.73 -16.83 8.45
N PHE A 486 11.78 -16.46 9.32
CA PHE A 486 10.41 -16.17 8.90
C PHE A 486 10.28 -14.84 8.18
N SER A 487 11.05 -13.81 8.53
CA SER A 487 11.08 -12.55 7.76
C SER A 487 11.67 -12.69 6.35
N GLY A 488 12.48 -13.73 6.11
CA GLY A 488 13.32 -13.84 4.91
C GLY A 488 14.65 -13.07 5.00
N ALA A 489 14.96 -12.43 6.13
CA ALA A 489 16.16 -11.61 6.29
C ALA A 489 17.47 -12.39 6.08
N TRP A 490 17.54 -13.67 6.45
CA TRP A 490 18.73 -14.49 6.14
C TRP A 490 18.94 -14.67 4.63
N ASN A 491 17.85 -14.72 3.85
CA ASN A 491 17.95 -14.81 2.40
C ASN A 491 18.47 -13.51 1.78
N GLU A 492 17.97 -12.37 2.25
CA GLU A 492 18.46 -11.06 1.83
C GLU A 492 19.94 -10.87 2.24
N MET A 493 20.28 -11.13 3.49
CA MET A 493 21.66 -11.02 3.99
C MET A 493 22.64 -11.89 3.18
N ALA A 494 22.30 -13.16 2.95
CA ALA A 494 23.16 -14.07 2.20
C ALA A 494 23.33 -13.68 0.72
N SER A 495 22.36 -12.95 0.17
CA SER A 495 22.40 -12.48 -1.22
C SER A 495 23.17 -11.16 -1.38
N ASN A 496 23.48 -10.48 -0.28
CA ASN A 496 24.06 -9.14 -0.26
C ASN A 496 25.27 -9.05 0.69
N PRO A 497 26.32 -9.88 0.52
CA PRO A 497 27.46 -9.91 1.42
C PRO A 497 28.20 -8.56 1.43
N GLY A 498 28.49 -8.03 2.62
CA GLY A 498 29.27 -6.81 2.82
C GLY A 498 28.50 -5.50 2.61
N VAL A 499 27.27 -5.56 2.09
CA VAL A 499 26.47 -4.36 1.77
C VAL A 499 26.18 -3.50 3.00
N TYR A 500 25.85 -4.11 4.14
CA TYR A 500 25.59 -3.37 5.37
C TYR A 500 26.79 -2.53 5.80
N ARG A 501 27.97 -3.16 5.87
CA ARG A 501 29.23 -2.50 6.22
C ARG A 501 29.54 -1.33 5.28
N ASP A 502 29.42 -1.57 3.98
CA ASP A 502 29.60 -0.54 2.95
C ASP A 502 28.67 0.66 3.14
N LEU A 503 27.39 0.41 3.44
CA LEU A 503 26.40 1.45 3.67
C LEU A 503 26.72 2.28 4.90
N VAL A 504 27.09 1.64 6.02
CA VAL A 504 27.49 2.35 7.24
C VAL A 504 28.73 3.22 6.97
N ASN A 505 29.80 2.63 6.44
CA ASN A 505 31.07 3.33 6.21
C ASN A 505 30.90 4.56 5.32
N LYS A 506 30.05 4.47 4.28
CA LYS A 506 29.81 5.57 3.34
C LYS A 506 28.92 6.68 3.91
N ASN A 507 28.02 6.37 4.85
CA ASN A 507 26.92 7.29 5.20
C ASN A 507 26.90 7.75 6.66
N ILE A 508 27.58 7.08 7.60
CA ILE A 508 27.47 7.40 9.03
C ILE A 508 27.91 8.83 9.39
N ASN A 509 28.82 9.41 8.61
CA ASN A 509 29.33 10.77 8.81
C ASN A 509 28.71 11.80 7.85
N LEU A 510 27.74 11.42 7.02
CA LEU A 510 27.08 12.32 6.09
C LEU A 510 25.84 12.95 6.74
N GLN A 511 25.74 14.27 6.68
CA GLN A 511 24.54 15.00 7.09
C GLN A 511 23.47 14.93 6.00
N SER A 512 22.24 14.59 6.40
CA SER A 512 21.06 14.49 5.56
C SER A 512 19.80 14.75 6.41
N THR A 513 18.67 15.04 5.77
CA THR A 513 17.39 15.18 6.49
C THR A 513 17.07 13.95 7.33
N SER A 514 17.31 12.75 6.79
CA SER A 514 17.11 11.50 7.52
C SER A 514 18.07 11.35 8.70
N SER A 515 19.33 11.78 8.60
CA SER A 515 20.26 11.69 9.75
C SER A 515 19.82 12.60 10.89
N ASP A 516 19.31 13.80 10.60
CA ASP A 516 18.84 14.75 11.60
C ASP A 516 17.57 14.25 12.30
N GLU A 517 16.64 13.67 11.54
CA GLU A 517 15.43 13.03 12.08
C GLU A 517 15.76 11.81 12.93
N ILE A 518 16.70 10.96 12.48
CA ILE A 518 17.18 9.82 13.26
C ILE A 518 17.74 10.30 14.60
N GLU A 519 18.64 11.29 14.61
CA GLU A 519 19.31 11.73 15.84
C GLU A 519 18.33 12.24 16.90
N ARG A 520 17.29 12.97 16.48
CA ARG A 520 16.20 13.42 17.37
C ARG A 520 15.43 12.24 17.98
N ASP A 521 15.36 11.12 17.28
CA ASP A 521 14.51 9.99 17.62
C ASP A 521 15.23 8.90 18.42
N LEU A 522 16.55 8.83 18.34
CA LEU A 522 17.35 7.79 19.00
C LEU A 522 17.03 7.67 20.49
N HIS A 523 17.01 8.79 21.22
CA HIS A 523 16.85 8.81 22.68
C HIS A 523 15.41 8.55 23.17
N ARG A 524 14.41 8.59 22.27
CA ARG A 524 13.02 8.22 22.57
C ARG A 524 12.69 6.77 22.19
N SER A 525 13.68 5.98 21.74
CA SER A 525 13.50 4.61 21.26
C SER A 525 13.60 3.60 22.40
N LEU A 526 12.45 3.06 22.84
CA LEU A 526 12.37 2.07 23.92
C LEU A 526 13.12 2.51 25.20
N PRO A 527 12.77 3.68 25.79
CA PRO A 527 13.55 4.34 26.84
C PRO A 527 13.69 3.51 28.13
N GLU A 528 12.79 2.56 28.35
CA GLU A 528 12.79 1.68 29.52
C GLU A 528 13.89 0.61 29.47
N HIS A 529 14.41 0.28 28.28
CA HIS A 529 15.39 -0.80 28.11
C HIS A 529 16.83 -0.29 28.25
N GLN A 530 17.61 -0.88 29.16
CA GLN A 530 18.96 -0.45 29.53
C GLN A 530 19.92 -0.28 28.32
N ALA A 531 19.78 -1.12 27.29
CA ALA A 531 20.61 -1.03 26.08
C ALA A 531 20.53 0.36 25.40
N PHE A 532 19.36 0.98 25.36
CA PHE A 532 19.12 2.27 24.70
C PHE A 532 19.31 3.47 25.64
N GLN A 533 19.79 3.21 26.86
CA GLN A 533 20.36 4.22 27.75
C GLN A 533 21.90 4.26 27.67
N SER A 534 22.49 3.47 26.76
CA SER A 534 23.92 3.35 26.55
C SER A 534 24.34 3.79 25.14
N GLU A 535 25.55 4.35 25.03
CA GLU A 535 26.15 4.73 23.74
C GLU A 535 26.31 3.54 22.78
N ILE A 536 26.46 2.33 23.31
CA ILE A 536 26.60 1.11 22.50
C ILE A 536 25.30 0.84 21.74
N GLY A 537 24.17 0.81 22.45
CA GLY A 537 22.86 0.55 21.85
C GLY A 537 22.39 1.69 20.95
N ILE A 538 22.57 2.95 21.40
CA ILE A 538 22.25 4.14 20.59
C ILE A 538 23.12 4.20 19.33
N GLY A 539 24.42 3.89 19.45
CA GLY A 539 25.33 3.80 18.32
C GLY A 539 24.95 2.73 17.30
N ALA A 540 24.55 1.54 17.75
CA ALA A 540 24.05 0.47 16.88
C ALA A 540 22.75 0.88 16.17
N LEU A 541 21.79 1.45 16.90
CA LEU A 541 20.52 1.93 16.35
C LEU A 541 20.75 2.99 15.26
N ARG A 542 21.63 3.96 15.52
CA ARG A 542 22.02 4.99 14.54
C ARG A 542 22.57 4.37 13.26
N ARG A 543 23.54 3.45 13.37
CA ARG A 543 24.17 2.83 12.18
C ARG A 543 23.16 2.05 11.34
N VAL A 544 22.27 1.28 11.97
CA VAL A 544 21.25 0.52 11.25
C VAL A 544 20.28 1.43 10.50
N LEU A 545 19.73 2.45 11.18
CA LEU A 545 18.77 3.38 10.58
C LEU A 545 19.40 4.21 9.45
N VAL A 546 20.62 4.71 9.65
CA VAL A 546 21.35 5.46 8.62
C VAL A 546 21.67 4.58 7.40
N ALA A 547 22.12 3.34 7.63
CA ALA A 547 22.38 2.40 6.55
C ALA A 547 21.09 2.09 5.76
N TYR A 548 19.96 1.94 6.45
CA TYR A 548 18.67 1.68 5.80
C TYR A 548 18.18 2.87 4.99
N ALA A 549 18.21 4.08 5.56
CA ALA A 549 17.82 5.30 4.85
C ALA A 549 18.65 5.52 3.57
N ALA A 550 19.94 5.19 3.61
CA ALA A 550 20.82 5.25 2.45
C ALA A 550 20.55 4.14 1.42
N ARG A 551 20.18 2.94 1.87
CA ARG A 551 19.85 1.81 1.00
C ARG A 551 18.66 2.12 0.11
N ASN A 552 17.61 2.70 0.69
CA ASN A 552 16.37 2.98 -0.02
C ASN A 552 15.93 4.43 0.18
N PRO A 553 16.51 5.39 -0.58
CA PRO A 553 16.22 6.81 -0.42
C PRO A 553 14.77 7.21 -0.74
N GLN A 554 14.01 6.35 -1.44
CA GLN A 554 12.59 6.59 -1.70
C GLN A 554 11.74 6.43 -0.44
N ILE A 555 12.16 5.54 0.46
CA ILE A 555 11.57 5.38 1.79
C ILE A 555 12.27 6.34 2.76
N GLY A 556 13.61 6.36 2.75
CA GLY A 556 14.40 7.16 3.68
C GLY A 556 14.24 6.66 5.12
N TYR A 557 14.07 7.61 6.04
CA TYR A 557 13.71 7.34 7.43
C TYR A 557 12.27 7.76 7.68
N CYS A 558 11.51 6.90 8.37
CA CYS A 558 10.16 7.21 8.82
C CYS A 558 10.10 7.05 10.34
N GLN A 559 9.52 8.03 11.01
CA GLN A 559 9.23 7.95 12.44
C GLN A 559 8.40 6.68 12.71
N ALA A 560 8.82 5.90 13.72
CA ALA A 560 8.41 4.52 14.07
C ALA A 560 9.48 3.48 13.74
N MET A 561 10.30 3.68 12.71
CA MET A 561 11.39 2.74 12.39
C MET A 561 12.37 2.58 13.55
N ASN A 562 12.63 3.65 14.30
CA ASN A 562 13.50 3.65 15.47
C ASN A 562 12.98 2.71 16.59
N ILE A 563 11.65 2.62 16.77
CA ILE A 563 11.01 1.74 17.75
C ILE A 563 11.07 0.28 17.29
N VAL A 564 10.78 0.02 16.02
CA VAL A 564 10.87 -1.35 15.48
C VAL A 564 12.32 -1.83 15.54
N THR A 565 13.27 -1.01 15.07
CA THR A 565 14.70 -1.35 15.00
C THR A 565 15.31 -1.57 16.37
N SER A 566 14.91 -0.80 17.40
CA SER A 566 15.41 -1.01 18.75
C SER A 566 15.04 -2.40 19.27
N VAL A 567 13.82 -2.87 19.00
CA VAL A 567 13.40 -4.24 19.35
C VAL A 567 14.16 -5.30 18.56
N LEU A 568 14.40 -5.09 17.25
CA LEU A 568 15.20 -6.02 16.44
C LEU A 568 16.64 -6.16 16.98
N LEU A 569 17.26 -5.05 17.40
CA LEU A 569 18.60 -5.02 17.98
C LEU A 569 18.70 -5.74 19.33
N ILE A 570 17.58 -5.91 20.06
CA ILE A 570 17.59 -6.69 21.30
C ILE A 570 17.95 -8.14 21.01
N TYR A 571 17.34 -8.74 19.99
CA TYR A 571 17.46 -10.16 19.70
C TYR A 571 18.51 -10.50 18.64
N CYS A 572 18.81 -9.58 17.72
CA CYS A 572 19.64 -9.87 16.55
C CYS A 572 20.96 -9.11 16.57
N THR A 573 21.97 -9.61 15.85
CA THR A 573 23.19 -8.80 15.63
C THR A 573 22.84 -7.55 14.82
N GLU A 574 23.69 -6.55 14.87
CA GLU A 574 23.45 -5.26 14.21
C GLU A 574 23.15 -5.41 12.69
N GLU A 575 23.90 -6.26 11.98
CA GLU A 575 23.67 -6.53 10.55
C GLU A 575 22.39 -7.34 10.30
N GLU A 576 22.06 -8.27 11.20
CA GLU A 576 20.82 -9.05 11.12
C GLU A 576 19.58 -8.19 11.37
N ALA A 577 19.66 -7.23 12.29
CA ALA A 577 18.60 -6.26 12.53
C ALA A 577 18.38 -5.35 11.31
N PHE A 578 19.46 -4.93 10.64
CA PHE A 578 19.38 -4.20 9.37
C PHE A 578 18.61 -4.99 8.31
N TRP A 579 18.94 -6.27 8.08
CA TRP A 579 18.25 -7.06 7.06
C TRP A 579 16.80 -7.40 7.44
N GLN A 580 16.49 -7.55 8.73
CA GLN A 580 15.08 -7.64 9.16
C GLN A 580 14.33 -6.35 8.91
N LEU A 581 14.91 -5.19 9.20
CA LEU A 581 14.30 -3.90 8.89
C LEU A 581 14.02 -3.76 7.38
N VAL A 582 14.95 -4.21 6.54
CA VAL A 582 14.75 -4.29 5.08
C VAL A 582 13.53 -5.14 4.74
N CYS A 583 13.41 -6.35 5.30
CA CYS A 583 12.26 -7.21 5.07
C CYS A 583 10.95 -6.58 5.57
N VAL A 584 10.96 -5.92 6.73
CA VAL A 584 9.79 -5.23 7.30
C VAL A 584 9.31 -4.14 6.34
N CYS A 585 10.20 -3.23 5.94
CA CYS A 585 9.80 -2.05 5.17
C CYS A 585 9.58 -2.32 3.67
N GLU A 586 10.30 -3.27 3.06
CA GLU A 586 10.25 -3.51 1.62
C GLU A 586 9.37 -4.69 1.21
N SER A 587 9.06 -5.62 2.14
CA SER A 587 8.32 -6.86 1.81
C SER A 587 7.10 -7.13 2.70
N LEU A 588 7.23 -7.02 4.02
CA LEU A 588 6.15 -7.37 4.95
C LEU A 588 5.12 -6.25 5.10
N LEU A 589 5.57 -5.00 5.08
CA LEU A 589 4.75 -3.78 5.17
C LEU A 589 5.10 -2.80 4.04
N PRO A 590 4.87 -3.18 2.77
CA PRO A 590 5.21 -2.33 1.63
C PRO A 590 4.45 -1.00 1.69
N ASP A 591 5.13 0.09 1.38
CA ASP A 591 4.59 1.46 1.38
C ASP A 591 4.08 2.00 2.73
N TYR A 592 4.32 1.30 3.84
CA TYR A 592 3.98 1.80 5.18
C TYR A 592 4.87 2.94 5.61
N TYR A 593 6.17 2.86 5.31
CA TYR A 593 7.19 3.76 5.85
C TYR A 593 7.70 4.79 4.83
N ASN A 594 7.06 4.94 3.67
CA ASN A 594 7.42 6.03 2.76
C ASN A 594 6.90 7.38 3.28
N THR A 595 7.34 8.50 2.70
CA THR A 595 6.99 9.86 3.16
C THR A 595 5.48 10.16 3.17
N LYS A 596 4.68 9.37 2.44
CA LYS A 596 3.23 9.53 2.35
C LYS A 596 2.46 8.45 3.10
N VAL A 597 3.15 7.48 3.69
CA VAL A 597 2.61 6.31 4.41
C VAL A 597 1.43 5.65 3.68
N VAL A 598 1.49 5.59 2.34
CA VAL A 598 0.34 5.24 1.49
C VAL A 598 -0.19 3.84 1.79
N GLY A 599 0.70 2.87 2.00
CA GLY A 599 0.31 1.50 2.34
C GLY A 599 -0.45 1.44 3.66
N ALA A 600 0.03 2.15 4.68
CA ALA A 600 -0.64 2.21 5.98
C ALA A 600 -2.00 2.91 5.89
N LEU A 601 -2.16 3.95 5.06
CA LEU A 601 -3.44 4.62 4.85
C LEU A 601 -4.46 3.76 4.10
N VAL A 602 -4.01 2.95 3.14
CA VAL A 602 -4.86 1.96 2.45
C VAL A 602 -5.33 0.91 3.44
N ASP A 603 -4.41 0.35 4.21
CA ASP A 603 -4.70 -0.69 5.19
C ASP A 603 -5.53 -0.17 6.37
N GLN A 604 -5.41 1.10 6.71
CA GLN A 604 -6.33 1.77 7.62
C GLN A 604 -7.77 1.82 7.09
N GLY A 605 -7.96 1.98 5.77
CA GLY A 605 -9.27 1.82 5.13
C GLY A 605 -9.78 0.38 5.21
N VAL A 606 -8.90 -0.61 5.03
CA VAL A 606 -9.26 -2.03 5.21
C VAL A 606 -9.68 -2.31 6.65
N LEU A 607 -8.99 -1.74 7.64
CA LEU A 607 -9.41 -1.87 9.04
C LEU A 607 -10.77 -1.21 9.30
N ASP A 608 -11.01 -0.03 8.74
CA ASP A 608 -12.31 0.65 8.83
C ASP A 608 -13.45 -0.24 8.30
N ASP A 609 -13.25 -0.85 7.13
CA ASP A 609 -14.20 -1.80 6.54
C ASP A 609 -14.41 -3.04 7.43
N LEU A 610 -13.33 -3.60 7.99
CA LEU A 610 -13.42 -4.75 8.89
C LEU A 610 -14.15 -4.42 10.20
N ILE A 611 -13.94 -3.24 10.78
CA ILE A 611 -14.67 -2.79 11.98
C ILE A 611 -16.14 -2.58 11.62
N ALA A 612 -16.45 -2.01 10.47
CA ALA A 612 -17.83 -1.85 10.00
C ALA A 612 -18.54 -3.20 9.81
N GLU A 613 -17.84 -4.21 9.29
CA GLU A 613 -18.39 -5.55 9.08
C GLU A 613 -18.57 -6.33 10.39
N HIS A 614 -17.57 -6.33 11.27
CA HIS A 614 -17.54 -7.18 12.46
C HIS A 614 -18.08 -6.51 13.74
N LEU A 615 -17.92 -5.19 13.87
CA LEU A 615 -18.27 -4.40 15.07
C LEU A 615 -19.10 -3.15 14.70
N PRO A 616 -20.25 -3.27 14.00
CA PRO A 616 -20.94 -2.15 13.36
C PRO A 616 -21.41 -1.03 14.30
N HIS A 617 -21.80 -1.39 15.53
CA HIS A 617 -22.21 -0.40 16.54
C HIS A 617 -21.01 0.43 17.02
N LEU A 618 -19.89 -0.25 17.27
CA LEU A 618 -18.64 0.40 17.66
C LEU A 618 -18.08 1.24 16.52
N HIS A 619 -18.15 0.75 15.27
CA HIS A 619 -17.76 1.48 14.07
C HIS A 619 -18.42 2.86 14.01
N THR A 620 -19.75 2.89 14.17
CA THR A 620 -20.52 4.14 14.14
C THR A 620 -20.06 5.12 15.22
N ALA A 621 -19.81 4.64 16.44
CA ALA A 621 -19.35 5.47 17.54
C ALA A 621 -17.92 6.00 17.30
N LEU A 622 -16.97 5.13 16.95
CA LEU A 622 -15.58 5.52 16.70
C LEU A 622 -15.44 6.42 15.46
N GLN A 623 -16.31 6.26 14.46
CA GLN A 623 -16.33 7.11 13.27
C GLN A 623 -16.79 8.54 13.61
N GLN A 624 -17.78 8.69 14.51
CA GLN A 624 -18.21 10.00 15.01
C GLN A 624 -17.09 10.72 15.79
N LEU A 625 -16.29 9.96 16.55
CA LEU A 625 -15.15 10.48 17.29
C LEU A 625 -13.88 10.67 16.43
N GLY A 626 -13.86 10.19 15.18
CA GLY A 626 -12.66 10.22 14.34
C GLY A 626 -11.52 9.31 14.81
N MET A 627 -11.81 8.38 15.73
CA MET A 627 -10.82 7.60 16.48
C MET A 627 -10.12 6.54 15.64
N ILE A 628 -10.84 5.88 14.72
CA ILE A 628 -10.30 4.78 13.90
C ILE A 628 -9.01 5.21 13.20
N LYS A 629 -9.01 6.44 12.67
CA LYS A 629 -7.86 6.98 11.95
C LYS A 629 -6.71 7.39 12.84
N MET A 630 -6.99 7.81 14.06
CA MET A 630 -6.01 8.28 15.02
C MET A 630 -5.20 7.10 15.58
N ILE A 631 -5.88 6.00 15.93
CA ILE A 631 -5.26 4.85 16.60
C ILE A 631 -4.54 3.91 15.62
N SER A 632 -5.12 3.69 14.42
CA SER A 632 -4.64 2.66 13.49
C SER A 632 -3.22 2.91 13.00
N LEU A 633 -2.87 4.17 12.70
CA LEU A 633 -1.57 4.51 12.12
C LEU A 633 -0.43 4.19 13.10
N SER A 634 -0.59 4.56 14.37
CA SER A 634 0.39 4.25 15.43
C SER A 634 0.56 2.75 15.60
N TRP A 635 -0.55 2.00 15.70
CA TRP A 635 -0.52 0.54 15.87
C TRP A 635 0.17 -0.17 14.70
N PHE A 636 -0.08 0.29 13.48
CA PHE A 636 0.41 -0.33 12.26
C PHE A 636 1.90 -0.06 12.04
N LEU A 637 2.32 1.20 12.18
CA LEU A 637 3.71 1.60 11.94
C LEU A 637 4.68 1.02 12.98
N THR A 638 4.23 0.82 14.21
CA THR A 638 5.09 0.29 15.28
C THR A 638 4.84 -1.18 15.59
N ILE A 639 3.89 -1.84 14.91
CA ILE A 639 3.49 -3.23 15.21
C ILE A 639 3.14 -3.36 16.70
N PHE A 640 2.37 -2.40 17.20
CA PHE A 640 1.98 -2.22 18.61
C PHE A 640 3.11 -1.95 19.62
N LEU A 641 4.39 -1.95 19.21
CA LEU A 641 5.53 -1.77 20.13
C LEU A 641 5.53 -0.44 20.90
N SER A 642 4.83 0.59 20.39
CA SER A 642 4.76 1.90 21.05
C SER A 642 3.61 2.06 22.04
N VAL A 643 2.66 1.12 22.09
CA VAL A 643 1.40 1.29 22.84
C VAL A 643 1.16 0.23 23.91
N MET A 644 2.00 -0.80 23.97
CA MET A 644 1.90 -1.87 24.98
C MET A 644 3.27 -2.24 25.54
N PRO A 645 3.32 -2.88 26.74
CA PRO A 645 4.56 -3.35 27.32
C PRO A 645 5.34 -4.23 26.34
N TYR A 646 6.64 -3.97 26.27
CA TYR A 646 7.55 -4.66 25.34
C TYR A 646 7.44 -6.19 25.42
N SER A 647 7.35 -6.75 26.64
CA SER A 647 7.24 -8.19 26.90
C SER A 647 5.98 -8.84 26.30
N SER A 648 4.92 -8.07 26.12
CA SER A 648 3.68 -8.47 25.43
C SER A 648 3.80 -8.25 23.93
N ALA A 649 4.34 -7.11 23.52
CA ALA A 649 4.44 -6.69 22.13
C ALA A 649 5.34 -7.61 21.30
N VAL A 650 6.41 -8.16 21.88
CA VAL A 650 7.28 -9.13 21.18
C VAL A 650 6.56 -10.41 20.76
N ASN A 651 5.49 -10.82 21.44
CA ASN A 651 4.69 -11.99 21.01
C ASN A 651 3.83 -11.66 19.78
N ILE A 652 3.43 -10.40 19.60
CA ILE A 652 2.80 -9.94 18.36
C ILE A 652 3.83 -9.95 17.24
N VAL A 653 5.06 -9.49 17.51
CA VAL A 653 6.17 -9.53 16.55
C VAL A 653 6.52 -10.96 16.14
N ASP A 654 6.51 -11.92 17.08
CA ASP A 654 6.67 -13.36 16.81
C ASP A 654 5.66 -13.83 15.74
N CYS A 655 4.38 -13.48 15.92
CA CYS A 655 3.30 -13.83 15.00
C CYS A 655 3.42 -13.07 13.68
N PHE A 656 3.75 -11.77 13.71
CA PHE A 656 3.88 -10.91 12.55
C PHE A 656 4.96 -11.42 11.59
N PHE A 657 6.13 -11.85 12.09
CA PHE A 657 7.16 -12.40 11.21
C PHE A 657 6.75 -13.71 10.56
N TYR A 658 5.85 -14.47 11.17
CA TYR A 658 5.35 -15.73 10.63
C TYR A 658 4.19 -15.55 9.63
N ASP A 659 3.15 -14.81 10.01
CA ASP A 659 1.88 -14.68 9.26
C ASP A 659 1.72 -13.33 8.54
N GLY A 660 2.66 -12.39 8.71
CA GLY A 660 2.70 -11.09 8.05
C GLY A 660 1.70 -10.07 8.61
N ALA A 661 1.38 -9.06 7.79
CA ALA A 661 0.54 -7.92 8.16
C ALA A 661 -0.86 -8.30 8.68
N ARG A 662 -1.39 -9.48 8.31
CA ARG A 662 -2.70 -9.98 8.77
C ARG A 662 -2.83 -9.98 10.30
N VAL A 663 -1.74 -10.29 11.01
CA VAL A 663 -1.70 -10.32 12.48
C VAL A 663 -2.07 -8.95 13.05
N ILE A 664 -1.62 -7.87 12.43
CA ILE A 664 -1.87 -6.50 12.89
C ILE A 664 -3.38 -6.20 12.91
N PHE A 665 -4.11 -6.60 11.86
CA PHE A 665 -5.56 -6.46 11.78
C PHE A 665 -6.29 -7.32 12.80
N GLN A 666 -5.88 -8.57 12.96
CA GLN A 666 -6.50 -9.49 13.93
C GLN A 666 -6.37 -8.97 15.35
N VAL A 667 -5.17 -8.48 15.71
CA VAL A 667 -4.91 -7.89 17.03
C VAL A 667 -5.71 -6.60 17.20
N ALA A 668 -5.72 -5.70 16.20
CA ALA A 668 -6.49 -4.46 16.26
C ALA A 668 -7.99 -4.70 16.48
N LEU A 669 -8.60 -5.62 15.72
CA LEU A 669 -9.99 -6.00 15.90
C LEU A 669 -10.26 -6.61 17.27
N THR A 670 -9.37 -7.49 17.75
CA THR A 670 -9.52 -8.13 19.07
C THR A 670 -9.46 -7.10 20.20
N ILE A 671 -8.56 -6.11 20.12
CA ILE A 671 -8.46 -5.02 21.10
C ILE A 671 -9.77 -4.21 21.12
N LEU A 672 -10.30 -3.86 19.94
CA LEU A 672 -11.54 -3.08 19.82
C LEU A 672 -12.77 -3.85 20.30
N GLU A 673 -12.89 -5.12 19.92
CA GLU A 673 -13.96 -6.02 20.36
C GLU A 673 -13.95 -6.18 21.88
N THR A 674 -12.77 -6.41 22.48
CA THR A 674 -12.64 -6.59 23.93
C THR A 674 -13.01 -5.34 24.72
N ASN A 675 -12.83 -4.15 24.14
CA ASN A 675 -13.15 -2.88 24.77
C ASN A 675 -14.49 -2.28 24.31
N GLN A 676 -15.27 -3.02 23.51
CA GLN A 676 -16.46 -2.49 22.84
C GLN A 676 -17.44 -1.80 23.81
N ASP A 677 -17.82 -2.47 24.90
CA ASP A 677 -18.81 -1.94 25.83
C ASP A 677 -18.35 -0.61 26.46
N LYS A 678 -17.09 -0.54 26.89
CA LYS A 678 -16.51 0.67 27.49
C LYS A 678 -16.34 1.80 26.46
N LEU A 679 -15.98 1.46 25.23
CA LEU A 679 -15.81 2.45 24.16
C LEU A 679 -17.14 3.05 23.71
N LEU A 680 -18.24 2.28 23.77
CA LEU A 680 -19.58 2.77 23.48
C LEU A 680 -20.11 3.74 24.56
N GLU A 681 -19.58 3.67 25.78
CA GLU A 681 -19.91 4.57 26.89
C GLU A 681 -19.09 5.88 26.87
N CYS A 682 -18.03 5.95 26.07
CA CYS A 682 -17.16 7.13 25.97
C CYS A 682 -17.89 8.29 25.28
N SER A 683 -17.77 9.48 25.84
CA SER A 683 -18.45 10.69 25.34
C SER A 683 -17.59 11.50 24.36
N ASP A 684 -16.27 11.32 24.40
CA ASP A 684 -15.31 12.00 23.53
C ASP A 684 -14.11 11.11 23.17
N ASP A 685 -13.27 11.63 22.27
CA ASP A 685 -12.07 10.95 21.77
C ASP A 685 -10.99 10.79 22.85
N GLY A 686 -10.91 11.72 23.81
CA GLY A 686 -9.99 11.65 24.94
C GLY A 686 -10.31 10.50 25.89
N GLU A 687 -11.58 10.33 26.28
CA GLU A 687 -12.03 9.20 27.10
C GLU A 687 -11.79 7.86 26.40
N ALA A 688 -12.13 7.77 25.10
CA ALA A 688 -11.90 6.56 24.31
C ALA A 688 -10.41 6.22 24.19
N MET A 689 -9.56 7.23 23.98
CA MET A 689 -8.10 7.04 23.92
C MET A 689 -7.55 6.60 25.27
N GLN A 690 -8.00 7.21 26.38
CA GLN A 690 -7.59 6.81 27.73
C GLN A 690 -7.97 5.36 28.02
N GLN A 691 -9.19 4.94 27.67
CA GLN A 691 -9.62 3.54 27.84
C GLN A 691 -8.73 2.55 27.07
N LEU A 692 -8.38 2.87 25.82
CA LEU A 692 -7.48 2.04 25.02
C LEU A 692 -6.07 2.01 25.60
N CYS A 693 -5.54 3.17 26.02
CA CYS A 693 -4.23 3.27 26.66
C CYS A 693 -4.16 2.47 27.95
N ASP A 694 -5.19 2.57 28.81
CA ASP A 694 -5.26 1.84 30.08
C ASP A 694 -5.36 0.33 29.83
N TYR A 695 -6.19 -0.09 28.87
CA TYR A 695 -6.27 -1.48 28.47
C TYR A 695 -4.93 -2.01 27.98
N LEU A 696 -4.31 -1.33 27.00
CA LEU A 696 -3.06 -1.78 26.38
C LEU A 696 -1.88 -1.76 27.35
N SER A 697 -1.81 -0.77 28.25
CA SER A 697 -0.82 -0.72 29.35
C SER A 697 -1.05 -1.84 30.36
N GLY A 698 -2.31 -2.25 30.54
CA GLY A 698 -2.71 -3.39 31.36
C GLY A 698 -2.51 -4.77 30.71
N VAL A 699 -2.19 -4.84 29.40
CA VAL A 699 -1.85 -6.12 28.75
C VAL A 699 -0.46 -6.56 29.18
N TYR A 700 -0.40 -7.50 30.12
CA TYR A 700 0.86 -8.03 30.61
C TYR A 700 1.11 -9.46 30.13
N ASN A 701 2.40 -9.77 29.96
CA ASN A 701 2.89 -11.12 29.80
C ASN A 701 3.30 -11.64 31.18
N ASP A 702 2.68 -12.74 31.64
CA ASP A 702 3.00 -13.40 32.92
C ASP A 702 4.47 -13.86 33.03
N GLU A 703 5.25 -13.77 31.96
CA GLU A 703 6.66 -14.18 31.88
C GLU A 703 7.64 -13.00 31.99
N ASP A 704 7.17 -11.76 32.16
CA ASP A 704 8.02 -10.56 32.20
C ASP A 704 9.06 -10.60 33.35
N PRO A 705 10.37 -10.54 33.04
CA PRO A 705 11.44 -10.56 34.03
C PRO A 705 11.53 -9.31 34.91
N HIS A 706 10.90 -8.19 34.53
CA HIS A 706 11.02 -6.92 35.24
C HIS A 706 10.05 -6.76 36.41
N ARG A 707 9.25 -7.80 36.71
CA ARG A 707 8.37 -7.77 37.87
C ARG A 707 9.13 -8.08 39.17
N ALA A 708 9.51 -7.03 39.88
CA ALA A 708 9.53 -7.06 41.34
C ALA A 708 8.08 -6.95 41.81
N ILE A 709 7.61 -8.01 42.49
CA ILE A 709 6.34 -8.19 43.24
C ILE A 709 5.32 -7.07 43.10
#